data_AF-A0A7K8ZLC3-F1
#
_entry.id   AF-A0A7K8ZLC3-F1
#
_cell.length_a   1.000
_cell.length_b   1.000
_cell.length_c   1.000
_cell.angle_alpha   90.00
_cell.angle_beta   90.00
_cell.angle_gamma   90.00
#
_symmetry.space_group_name_H-M   'P 1'
#
loop_
_entity.id
_entity.type
_entity.pdbx_description
1 polymer ?
#
loop_
_entity_poly.entity_id
_entity_poly.type
_entity_poly.pdbx_seq_one_letter_code
_entity_poly.pdbx_strand_id
1 'polypeptide(L)'
;RFCKRHRIKSNSDVPCVPKELLMMSELVLPQFIFSLIQHLREGYNEPALDLPSEKDLHKILQVLEPHVSFLEDLTKMGGAMRSVLTQVLTSQQFYKDLSSGVGENACTKKSHEKYLIALKGSGLAFPEDKIACGMQEQGAGTSTLAVQGLAGATAASGQGDSSDEEDQDGSQGVGKRKRVKLSSTTKDQSIMDVLKHKCFLEELLFWTIKYEFPQKMVTFLLNMLPDQDYKIAFTKTFVQHYAFIMKTLKKSHESDTMSNRIVHISVQLFSNEELARQVTEECQLLDIMVTVLLYMMESCLIKSELQDEENSLHVVVNCGEALLKNNTYWPLVSDFINILSHQSVAKKFLEDHHLLVKWMNFVSFFQGMNLNKRELNEHVEFESQTYYAAFAAELEACAQPMWGLLSHCKVRETQEYTRNVVRYCLEALQDWFDAINFVDEPAPNQVTFHLPLHRYFAMFLSKAVKCQELDLDTILPDQEMLMKLMIHPLQIQASLSEIHSNMWVRNGLQIKGQAMTYVQSHFCNSMIDPDIYLLQVCASRLDPDYFISSVFERFKVVDLLTMASQHQNTVLDSEHERSMLEGALTFLVLLLSLRLHLGMTDDEILRAEMVAQLCMNDRTHSSLLDLISLEYNPNPKSGIIPGSLSFESVLSAVADFKAPVFEPGGSMQQGMYTPKAEVWDKEFDPVMVILRTVYRRDVQSAMDRYTAFLKQSSKFPGNPWPPYKKRTALHPSYKGLIKLLHCKTLHIVLFTLLYKILMDHQNLSEHVLCMVLYLIELGLENSPEQESDEEESASGQERCHDSWFPGSNLVSNMRHFINYVRVRVPETAPEVKREPPASTSSDGLALSQNSGTAQVFSLVAERRKKFQEIINRNTSEANQVVRPKTSMKWSAPGATPQLTTAILEVKESILSLLIKLHHKLSGKQNSYYPPWLDDVDVLIHPEIPRYSHGDGMTAVERILLKAAVQSRLNKRIIEEICRKVTPPVPPKKISSAEKKTLDKEER
;
A
#
# COMPACT_ATOMS: atom_id res chain seq x y z
N ARG A 1 51.48 33.29 6.51
CA ARG A 1 50.48 32.27 6.12
C ARG A 1 49.09 32.84 6.43
N PHE A 2 48.24 33.01 5.42
CA PHE A 2 46.91 33.64 5.54
C PHE A 2 45.76 32.63 5.82
N CYS A 3 46.10 31.36 6.09
CA CYS A 3 45.13 30.26 6.24
C CYS A 3 44.71 30.06 7.70
N LYS A 4 43.39 30.15 7.97
CA LYS A 4 42.79 29.97 9.31
C LYS A 4 42.95 28.55 9.90
N ARG A 5 43.15 27.50 9.08
CA ARG A 5 43.21 26.08 9.52
C ARG A 5 44.58 25.62 10.04
N HIS A 6 45.67 26.35 9.79
CA HIS A 6 47.02 25.92 10.16
C HIS A 6 47.54 26.57 11.46
N ARG A 7 46.70 26.78 12.48
CA ARG A 7 47.11 27.48 13.72
C ARG A 7 47.18 26.59 14.96
N ILE A 8 48.28 26.76 15.71
CA ILE A 8 48.41 26.43 17.12
C ILE A 8 48.06 27.71 17.91
N LYS A 9 46.90 27.72 18.56
CA LYS A 9 46.35 28.65 19.59
C LYS A 9 46.27 30.19 19.33
N SER A 10 45.05 30.71 19.59
CA SER A 10 44.61 32.07 20.02
C SER A 10 45.45 33.32 19.64
N ASN A 11 44.99 34.10 18.65
CA ASN A 11 45.13 35.57 18.60
C ASN A 11 44.15 36.15 17.55
N SER A 12 43.49 37.25 17.87
CA SER A 12 42.23 37.71 17.24
C SER A 12 42.34 38.45 15.89
N ASP A 13 43.52 38.68 15.32
CA ASP A 13 43.63 39.35 14.01
C ASP A 13 44.35 38.48 12.97
N VAL A 14 43.63 38.14 11.90
CA VAL A 14 44.19 37.55 10.68
C VAL A 14 44.60 38.71 9.76
N PRO A 15 45.89 38.86 9.38
CA PRO A 15 46.25 39.82 8.36
C PRO A 15 45.57 39.41 7.05
N CYS A 16 44.83 40.34 6.42
CA CYS A 16 44.24 40.13 5.10
C CYS A 16 45.38 39.96 4.08
N VAL A 17 45.15 39.16 3.03
CA VAL A 17 46.14 39.05 1.93
C VAL A 17 46.35 40.46 1.37
N PRO A 18 47.61 40.92 1.14
CA PRO A 18 47.87 42.23 0.56
C PRO A 18 47.09 42.39 -0.75
N LYS A 19 46.24 43.43 -0.83
CA LYS A 19 45.38 43.69 -2.01
C LYS A 19 46.19 43.75 -3.31
N GLU A 20 47.42 44.27 -3.24
CA GLU A 20 48.37 44.39 -4.35
C GLU A 20 48.70 43.06 -5.03
N LEU A 21 48.71 41.94 -4.28
CA LEU A 21 49.01 40.61 -4.83
C LEU A 21 47.82 39.98 -5.57
N LEU A 22 46.60 40.42 -5.27
CA LEU A 22 45.36 39.90 -5.85
C LEU A 22 44.78 40.82 -6.92
N MET A 23 45.20 42.09 -6.98
CA MET A 23 44.69 43.09 -7.94
C MET A 23 44.74 42.62 -9.40
N MET A 24 45.82 41.98 -9.83
CA MET A 24 45.91 41.47 -11.20
C MET A 24 44.87 40.37 -11.47
N SER A 25 44.64 39.49 -10.49
CA SER A 25 43.60 38.46 -10.58
C SER A 25 42.20 39.06 -10.55
N GLU A 26 41.95 40.06 -9.70
CA GLU A 26 40.67 40.77 -9.61
C GLU A 26 40.30 41.52 -10.90
N LEU A 27 41.29 41.98 -11.68
CA LEU A 27 41.06 42.65 -12.97
C LEU A 27 40.94 41.68 -14.15
N VAL A 28 41.73 40.60 -14.17
CA VAL A 28 41.81 39.67 -15.31
C VAL A 28 40.70 38.61 -15.27
N LEU A 29 40.39 38.07 -14.09
CA LEU A 29 39.43 36.96 -13.95
C LEU A 29 38.00 37.30 -14.44
N PRO A 30 37.44 38.51 -14.21
CA PRO A 30 36.14 38.86 -14.78
C PRO A 30 36.10 38.75 -16.31
N GLN A 31 37.14 39.22 -17.00
CA GLN A 31 37.21 39.10 -18.46
C GLN A 31 37.44 37.66 -18.91
N PHE A 32 38.24 36.89 -18.18
CA PHE A 32 38.45 35.48 -18.50
C PHE A 32 37.17 34.65 -18.36
N ILE A 33 36.42 34.83 -17.26
CA ILE A 33 35.13 34.15 -17.05
C ILE A 33 34.10 34.61 -18.07
N PHE A 34 34.08 35.90 -18.43
CA PHE A 34 33.20 36.38 -19.49
C PHE A 34 33.54 35.78 -20.86
N SER A 35 34.83 35.62 -21.18
CA SER A 35 35.29 34.94 -22.40
C SER A 35 34.83 33.48 -22.43
N LEU A 36 34.93 32.75 -21.31
CA LEU A 36 34.39 31.40 -21.18
C LEU A 36 32.89 31.36 -21.48
N ILE A 37 32.12 32.31 -20.92
CA ILE A 37 30.68 32.44 -21.18
C ILE A 37 30.40 32.77 -22.64
N GLN A 38 31.17 33.65 -23.28
CA GLN A 38 31.01 33.96 -24.71
C GLN A 38 31.21 32.73 -25.58
N HIS A 39 32.20 31.89 -25.29
CA HIS A 39 32.41 30.64 -26.02
C HIS A 39 31.24 29.66 -25.82
N LEU A 40 30.67 29.58 -24.61
CA LEU A 40 29.45 28.81 -24.35
C LEU A 40 28.27 29.36 -25.17
N ARG A 41 28.08 30.69 -25.22
CA ARG A 41 27.03 31.33 -26.02
C ARG A 41 27.20 31.08 -27.52
N GLU A 42 28.42 31.24 -28.03
CA GLU A 42 28.72 31.08 -29.45
C GLU A 42 28.58 29.64 -29.91
N GLY A 43 28.91 28.69 -29.04
CA GLY A 43 28.73 27.27 -29.27
C GLY A 43 27.27 26.82 -29.35
N TYR A 44 26.33 27.63 -28.89
CA TYR A 44 24.92 27.32 -29.02
C TYR A 44 24.43 27.55 -30.47
N ASN A 45 23.85 26.50 -31.06
CA ASN A 45 23.08 26.56 -32.29
C ASN A 45 21.66 26.08 -32.00
N GLU A 46 20.65 26.74 -32.57
CA GLU A 46 19.26 26.34 -32.41
C GLU A 46 19.03 24.98 -33.07
N PRO A 47 18.31 24.03 -32.44
CA PRO A 47 18.00 22.77 -33.09
C PRO A 47 17.08 23.04 -34.29
N ALA A 48 17.62 22.92 -35.50
CA ALA A 48 16.78 22.85 -36.69
C ALA A 48 15.95 21.55 -36.63
N LEU A 49 14.72 21.60 -37.14
CA LEU A 49 13.92 20.42 -37.42
C LEU A 49 14.76 19.50 -38.32
N ASP A 50 14.99 18.28 -37.83
CA ASP A 50 15.79 17.19 -38.40
C ASP A 50 17.32 17.29 -38.27
N LEU A 51 17.84 16.47 -37.34
CA LEU A 51 19.22 16.20 -36.90
C LEU A 51 19.91 17.24 -35.97
N PRO A 52 20.07 16.93 -34.67
CA PRO A 52 21.08 17.58 -33.85
C PRO A 52 22.45 16.96 -34.14
N SER A 53 23.41 17.76 -34.59
CA SER A 53 24.82 17.36 -34.63
C SER A 53 25.39 17.35 -33.20
N GLU A 54 25.18 16.27 -32.43
CA GLU A 54 25.89 16.02 -31.15
C GLU A 54 27.42 16.22 -31.27
N LYS A 55 27.94 16.07 -32.49
CA LYS A 55 29.34 16.28 -32.87
C LYS A 55 29.83 17.70 -32.69
N ASP A 56 28.97 18.73 -32.75
CA ASP A 56 29.44 20.11 -32.60
C ASP A 56 29.48 20.56 -31.14
N LEU A 57 28.57 20.06 -30.30
CA LEU A 57 28.59 20.30 -28.84
C LEU A 57 29.85 19.70 -28.18
N HIS A 58 30.19 18.46 -28.54
CA HIS A 58 31.40 17.81 -28.02
C HIS A 58 32.69 18.55 -28.41
N LYS A 59 32.76 19.12 -29.61
CA LYS A 59 33.90 19.95 -30.04
C LYS A 59 34.02 21.23 -29.21
N ILE A 60 32.91 21.89 -28.92
CA ILE A 60 32.91 23.12 -28.10
C ILE A 60 33.38 22.82 -26.69
N LEU A 61 32.88 21.74 -26.08
CA LEU A 61 33.31 21.32 -24.74
C LEU A 61 34.80 20.94 -24.70
N GLN A 62 35.34 20.32 -25.76
CA GLN A 62 36.78 20.07 -25.92
C GLN A 62 37.61 21.36 -26.02
N VAL A 63 37.15 22.36 -26.77
CA VAL A 63 37.84 23.66 -26.89
C VAL A 63 37.81 24.43 -25.56
N LEU A 64 36.75 24.26 -24.79
CA LEU A 64 36.61 24.90 -23.48
C LEU A 64 37.41 24.20 -22.38
N GLU A 65 37.70 22.91 -22.51
CA GLU A 65 38.36 22.10 -21.47
C GLU A 65 39.65 22.71 -20.87
N PRO A 66 40.58 23.31 -21.65
CA PRO A 66 41.77 23.97 -21.10
C PRO A 66 41.43 25.20 -20.24
N HIS A 67 40.40 25.96 -20.63
CA HIS A 67 39.95 27.15 -19.91
C HIS A 67 39.34 26.79 -18.56
N VAL A 68 38.55 25.71 -18.52
CA VAL A 68 37.95 25.19 -17.27
C VAL A 68 39.02 24.59 -16.37
N SER A 69 39.97 23.85 -16.95
CA SER A 69 41.08 23.24 -16.20
C SER A 69 41.96 24.32 -15.55
N PHE A 70 42.19 25.44 -16.24
CA PHE A 70 42.88 26.58 -15.64
C PHE A 70 42.12 27.13 -14.42
N LEU A 71 40.80 27.35 -14.53
CA LEU A 71 39.99 27.78 -13.38
C LEU A 71 40.03 26.75 -12.24
N GLU A 72 40.01 25.45 -12.57
CA GLU A 72 40.15 24.37 -11.60
C GLU A 72 41.50 24.46 -10.86
N ASP A 73 42.60 24.69 -11.56
CA ASP A 73 43.92 24.83 -10.96
C ASP A 73 44.02 26.08 -10.07
N LEU A 74 43.36 27.17 -10.44
CA LEU A 74 43.21 28.35 -9.57
C LEU A 74 42.47 28.01 -8.27
N THR A 75 41.44 27.15 -8.32
CA THR A 75 40.76 26.69 -7.10
C THR A 75 41.67 25.87 -6.18
N LYS A 76 42.72 25.22 -6.72
CA LYS A 76 43.72 24.44 -5.96
C LYS A 76 44.77 25.33 -5.28
N MET A 77 44.90 26.60 -5.67
CA MET A 77 45.84 27.57 -5.07
C MET A 77 45.44 28.02 -3.64
N GLY A 78 44.27 27.61 -3.15
CA GLY A 78 43.84 27.80 -1.76
C GLY A 78 42.77 28.88 -1.57
N GLY A 79 42.46 29.18 -0.30
CA GLY A 79 41.29 30.00 0.06
C GLY A 79 41.30 31.44 -0.47
N ALA A 80 42.46 32.05 -0.64
CA ALA A 80 42.56 33.42 -1.17
C ALA A 80 42.07 33.52 -2.62
N MET A 81 42.51 32.60 -3.48
CA MET A 81 42.10 32.58 -4.89
C MET A 81 40.61 32.20 -5.02
N ARG A 82 40.10 31.29 -4.18
CA ARG A 82 38.67 30.98 -4.13
C ARG A 82 37.82 32.19 -3.74
N SER A 83 38.27 33.00 -2.78
CA SER A 83 37.56 34.21 -2.39
C SER A 83 37.49 35.24 -3.53
N VAL A 84 38.59 35.43 -4.28
CA VAL A 84 38.59 36.29 -5.49
C VAL A 84 37.63 35.74 -6.55
N LEU A 85 37.73 34.44 -6.88
CA LEU A 85 36.81 33.80 -7.85
C LEU A 85 35.34 33.92 -7.41
N THR A 86 35.06 33.79 -6.11
CA THR A 86 33.72 33.96 -5.54
C THR A 86 33.21 35.37 -5.76
N GLN A 87 34.02 36.38 -5.44
CA GLN A 87 33.67 37.79 -5.66
C GLN A 87 33.39 38.07 -7.15
N VAL A 88 34.19 37.50 -8.06
CA VAL A 88 33.99 37.67 -9.50
C VAL A 88 32.70 36.98 -9.97
N LEU A 89 32.48 35.72 -9.59
CA LEU A 89 31.34 34.92 -10.03
C LEU A 89 29.99 35.46 -9.53
N THR A 90 29.96 36.04 -8.33
CA THR A 90 28.74 36.52 -7.66
C THR A 90 28.48 38.02 -7.83
N SER A 91 29.45 38.79 -8.34
CA SER A 91 29.31 40.24 -8.53
C SER A 91 28.34 40.59 -9.65
N GLN A 92 27.27 41.30 -9.29
CA GLN A 92 26.33 41.84 -10.27
C GLN A 92 26.92 42.98 -11.09
N GLN A 93 27.86 43.73 -10.52
CA GLN A 93 28.49 44.87 -11.18
C GLN A 93 29.38 44.41 -12.33
N PHE A 94 30.25 43.42 -12.08
CA PHE A 94 31.12 42.86 -13.14
C PHE A 94 30.31 42.22 -14.26
N TYR A 95 29.22 41.52 -13.91
CA TYR A 95 28.33 40.95 -14.90
C TYR A 95 27.71 42.05 -15.76
N LYS A 96 27.08 43.07 -15.17
CA LYS A 96 26.48 44.20 -15.90
C LYS A 96 27.49 44.94 -16.76
N ASP A 97 28.65 45.28 -16.24
CA ASP A 97 29.65 46.07 -16.98
C ASP A 97 30.14 45.34 -18.23
N LEU A 98 30.30 44.01 -18.16
CA LEU A 98 30.78 43.19 -19.28
C LEU A 98 29.64 42.70 -20.19
N SER A 99 28.43 42.51 -19.66
CA SER A 99 27.27 42.03 -20.42
C SER A 99 26.47 43.13 -21.10
N SER A 100 26.43 44.34 -20.52
CA SER A 100 25.65 45.51 -21.00
C SER A 100 26.51 46.66 -21.53
N GLY A 101 27.84 46.50 -21.54
CA GLY A 101 28.79 47.51 -22.01
C GLY A 101 28.48 48.02 -23.42
N VAL A 102 28.16 49.31 -23.50
CA VAL A 102 27.83 50.12 -24.68
C VAL A 102 29.04 50.33 -25.64
N GLY A 103 29.96 49.37 -25.73
CA GLY A 103 31.21 49.47 -26.52
C GLY A 103 31.25 48.54 -27.74
N GLU A 104 30.77 49.03 -28.88
CA GLU A 104 31.23 48.81 -30.27
C GLU A 104 31.60 47.42 -30.86
N ASN A 105 31.51 46.29 -30.16
CA ASN A 105 31.81 44.99 -30.77
C ASN A 105 30.53 44.26 -31.27
N ALA A 106 30.41 44.07 -32.59
CA ALA A 106 29.30 43.32 -33.20
C ALA A 106 29.24 41.85 -32.73
N CYS A 107 30.40 41.27 -32.40
CA CYS A 107 30.52 39.89 -31.91
C CYS A 107 29.84 39.68 -30.54
N THR A 108 30.05 40.59 -29.58
CA THR A 108 29.45 40.50 -28.24
C THR A 108 27.94 40.66 -28.28
N LYS A 109 27.41 41.53 -29.16
CA LYS A 109 25.96 41.65 -29.39
C LYS A 109 25.36 40.36 -29.95
N LYS A 110 25.98 39.78 -30.98
CA LYS A 110 25.53 38.52 -31.59
C LYS A 110 25.61 37.34 -30.62
N SER A 111 26.66 37.28 -29.79
CA SER A 111 26.81 36.30 -28.71
C SER A 111 25.71 36.46 -27.65
N HIS A 112 25.38 37.69 -27.25
CA HIS A 112 24.29 37.97 -26.31
C HIS A 112 22.91 37.66 -26.89
N GLU A 113 22.67 37.91 -28.18
CA GLU A 113 21.45 37.49 -28.88
C GLU A 113 21.27 35.96 -28.82
N LYS A 114 22.35 35.17 -29.04
CA LYS A 114 22.30 33.72 -28.88
C LYS A 114 21.93 33.30 -27.46
N TYR A 115 22.43 33.99 -26.44
CA TYR A 115 22.00 33.78 -25.06
C TYR A 115 20.51 34.05 -24.87
N LEU A 116 20.00 35.18 -25.38
CA LEU A 116 18.57 35.50 -25.29
C LEU A 116 17.70 34.48 -26.04
N ILE A 117 18.15 33.98 -27.19
CA ILE A 117 17.49 32.91 -27.94
C ILE A 117 17.50 31.61 -27.13
N ALA A 118 18.63 31.22 -26.54
CA ALA A 118 18.72 30.02 -25.69
C ALA A 118 17.81 30.13 -24.45
N LEU A 119 17.78 31.31 -23.83
CA LEU A 119 16.91 31.63 -22.70
C LEU A 119 15.44 31.58 -23.12
N LYS A 120 15.07 32.11 -24.28
CA LYS A 120 13.71 32.00 -24.84
C LYS A 120 13.33 30.55 -25.16
N GLY A 121 14.27 29.77 -25.72
CA GLY A 121 14.12 28.34 -25.99
C GLY A 121 13.99 27.47 -24.74
N SER A 122 14.33 27.99 -23.55
CA SER A 122 14.02 27.34 -22.26
C SER A 122 12.53 27.44 -21.89
N GLY A 123 11.77 28.32 -22.56
CA GLY A 123 10.37 28.61 -22.27
C GLY A 123 10.17 29.30 -20.91
N LEU A 124 11.21 29.97 -20.39
CA LEU A 124 11.22 30.77 -19.14
C LEU A 124 11.70 32.22 -19.44
N ALA A 125 11.32 32.79 -20.59
CA ALA A 125 11.67 34.16 -20.99
C ALA A 125 10.42 35.05 -21.12
N PHE A 126 10.58 36.37 -21.04
CA PHE A 126 9.48 37.34 -21.20
C PHE A 126 8.71 37.14 -22.52
N PRO A 127 7.37 37.26 -22.52
CA PRO A 127 6.65 37.71 -23.70
C PRO A 127 6.88 39.22 -23.84
N GLU A 128 7.71 39.65 -24.80
CA GLU A 128 7.83 41.08 -25.08
C GLU A 128 6.63 41.59 -25.88
N ASP A 129 6.00 42.63 -25.33
CA ASP A 129 5.12 43.54 -26.05
C ASP A 129 5.85 44.15 -27.25
N LYS A 130 5.19 44.11 -28.42
CA LYS A 130 5.57 44.94 -29.56
C LYS A 130 5.55 46.41 -29.13
N ILE A 131 6.69 47.10 -29.12
CA ILE A 131 6.82 48.51 -29.52
C ILE A 131 8.32 48.86 -29.74
N ALA A 132 8.55 49.48 -30.91
CA ALA A 132 9.66 50.36 -31.29
C ALA A 132 11.05 49.75 -31.57
N CYS A 133 11.26 49.34 -32.83
CA CYS A 133 12.31 49.97 -33.64
C CYS A 133 11.85 49.99 -35.11
N GLY A 134 11.59 51.19 -35.63
CA GLY A 134 11.17 51.36 -37.01
C GLY A 134 12.37 51.52 -37.93
N MET A 135 12.39 50.78 -39.04
CA MET A 135 12.89 51.24 -40.34
C MET A 135 12.16 50.46 -41.45
N GLN A 136 11.18 51.15 -42.04
CA GLN A 136 10.98 51.31 -43.49
C GLN A 136 10.90 50.06 -44.37
N GLU A 137 9.67 49.71 -44.80
CA GLU A 137 9.44 49.42 -46.22
C GLU A 137 8.05 49.90 -46.65
N GLN A 138 8.04 50.47 -47.85
CA GLN A 138 6.96 51.21 -48.48
C GLN A 138 5.89 50.28 -49.04
N GLY A 139 4.65 50.78 -49.10
CA GLY A 139 3.86 50.65 -50.34
C GLY A 139 2.54 49.91 -50.24
N ALA A 140 1.48 50.70 -50.44
CA ALA A 140 0.21 50.36 -51.07
C ALA A 140 -0.89 49.65 -50.24
N GLY A 141 -1.91 50.45 -49.90
CA GLY A 141 -3.21 50.28 -50.56
C GLY A 141 -4.38 49.77 -49.72
N THR A 142 -5.18 50.72 -49.23
CA THR A 142 -6.67 50.72 -49.23
C THR A 142 -7.43 49.55 -48.58
N SER A 143 -8.12 49.82 -47.46
CA SER A 143 -9.61 49.96 -47.36
C SER A 143 -10.34 48.59 -47.36
N THR A 144 -11.21 48.21 -46.43
CA THR A 144 -12.38 48.94 -45.88
C THR A 144 -12.99 48.15 -44.71
N LEU A 145 -13.61 48.89 -43.80
CA LEU A 145 -14.61 48.61 -42.76
C LEU A 145 -15.54 47.37 -42.92
N ALA A 146 -15.87 46.74 -41.78
CA ALA A 146 -17.23 46.59 -41.18
C ALA A 146 -17.83 45.18 -41.40
N VAL A 147 -18.70 44.55 -40.58
CA VAL A 147 -19.39 44.79 -39.29
C VAL A 147 -20.12 43.45 -38.95
N GLN A 148 -20.35 43.16 -37.66
CA GLN A 148 -21.40 42.31 -37.05
C GLN A 148 -21.81 40.92 -37.60
N GLY A 149 -21.89 39.94 -36.68
CA GLY A 149 -23.19 39.40 -36.25
C GLY A 149 -23.56 37.94 -36.57
N LEU A 150 -23.83 37.19 -35.48
CA LEU A 150 -24.83 36.11 -35.30
C LEU A 150 -24.74 34.74 -36.04
N ALA A 151 -24.74 33.69 -35.19
CA ALA A 151 -25.59 32.48 -35.15
C ALA A 151 -25.94 31.69 -36.44
N GLY A 152 -25.73 30.37 -36.38
CA GLY A 152 -26.47 29.40 -37.21
C GLY A 152 -25.74 28.09 -37.48
N ALA A 153 -26.36 26.97 -37.13
CA ALA A 153 -25.88 25.60 -37.30
C ALA A 153 -25.81 25.14 -38.77
N THR A 154 -24.94 24.17 -39.07
CA THR A 154 -25.19 22.87 -39.78
C THR A 154 -23.94 22.35 -40.48
N ALA A 155 -23.84 21.01 -40.55
CA ALA A 155 -22.74 20.23 -41.08
C ALA A 155 -22.63 20.28 -42.62
N ALA A 156 -21.40 20.34 -43.14
CA ALA A 156 -20.98 19.69 -44.39
C ALA A 156 -19.44 19.72 -44.53
N SER A 157 -18.94 18.66 -45.15
CA SER A 157 -17.56 18.27 -45.48
C SER A 157 -16.67 19.30 -46.16
N GLY A 158 -15.35 19.20 -45.92
CA GLY A 158 -14.30 19.76 -46.78
C GLY A 158 -12.89 19.59 -46.20
N GLN A 159 -12.01 18.89 -46.94
CA GLN A 159 -10.63 18.51 -46.62
C GLN A 159 -9.65 19.67 -46.38
N GLY A 160 -8.54 19.37 -45.69
CA GLY A 160 -7.33 20.21 -45.67
C GLY A 160 -6.20 19.64 -44.80
N ASP A 161 -5.43 18.73 -45.39
CA ASP A 161 -4.03 18.31 -45.13
C ASP A 161 -3.48 18.27 -43.69
N SER A 162 -3.32 17.05 -43.17
CA SER A 162 -2.24 16.70 -42.24
C SER A 162 -1.31 15.71 -42.93
N SER A 163 -0.05 16.10 -43.11
CA SER A 163 1.03 15.20 -43.52
C SER A 163 1.37 14.28 -42.35
N ASP A 164 0.91 13.03 -42.44
CA ASP A 164 1.33 11.93 -41.59
C ASP A 164 2.77 11.52 -41.98
N GLU A 165 3.71 11.65 -41.04
CA GLU A 165 4.92 10.83 -41.08
C GLU A 165 4.65 9.54 -40.30
N GLU A 166 4.55 8.45 -41.04
CA GLU A 166 4.43 7.08 -40.53
C GLU A 166 5.80 6.59 -40.04
N ASP A 167 6.04 6.63 -38.74
CA ASP A 167 7.03 5.74 -38.12
C ASP A 167 6.44 4.33 -38.06
N GLN A 168 7.00 3.44 -38.89
CA GLN A 168 6.73 2.01 -38.85
C GLN A 168 7.39 1.42 -37.59
N ASP A 169 6.59 1.22 -36.54
CA ASP A 169 6.89 0.20 -35.53
C ASP A 169 5.65 -0.67 -35.29
N GLY A 170 5.81 -1.97 -35.56
CA GLY A 170 4.74 -2.97 -35.63
C GLY A 170 4.28 -3.42 -34.25
N SER A 171 3.68 -2.52 -33.47
CA SER A 171 3.04 -2.82 -32.19
C SER A 171 1.54 -2.48 -32.23
N GLN A 172 0.75 -3.38 -32.82
CA GLN A 172 -0.70 -3.37 -32.62
C GLN A 172 -0.98 -3.97 -31.23
N GLY A 173 -1.63 -3.20 -30.34
CA GLY A 173 -2.10 -3.73 -29.06
C GLY A 173 -2.07 -2.82 -27.83
N VAL A 174 -1.92 -1.49 -27.96
CA VAL A 174 -2.32 -0.56 -26.88
C VAL A 174 -2.90 0.69 -27.54
N GLY A 175 -4.20 0.92 -27.37
CA GLY A 175 -4.86 2.12 -27.89
C GLY A 175 -4.12 3.38 -27.45
N LYS A 176 -3.83 4.29 -28.39
CA LYS A 176 -3.26 5.62 -28.12
C LYS A 176 -4.21 6.39 -27.18
N ARG A 177 -4.03 6.24 -25.86
CA ARG A 177 -4.84 6.94 -24.84
C ARG A 177 -4.60 8.44 -24.94
N LYS A 178 -5.67 9.23 -25.04
CA LYS A 178 -5.60 10.67 -25.27
C LYS A 178 -5.11 11.39 -24.01
N ARG A 179 -3.98 12.10 -24.11
CA ARG A 179 -3.40 12.91 -23.02
C ARG A 179 -4.40 13.98 -22.57
N VAL A 180 -4.59 14.12 -21.26
CA VAL A 180 -5.46 15.15 -20.69
C VAL A 180 -4.62 16.38 -20.36
N LYS A 181 -5.02 17.55 -20.87
CA LYS A 181 -4.48 18.84 -20.41
C LYS A 181 -5.46 19.38 -19.37
N LEU A 182 -5.06 19.40 -18.11
CA LEU A 182 -5.84 20.05 -17.05
C LEU A 182 -6.01 21.55 -17.39
N SER A 183 -7.24 22.06 -17.37
CA SER A 183 -7.49 23.50 -17.45
C SER A 183 -7.05 24.12 -16.13
N SER A 184 -5.79 24.53 -16.05
CA SER A 184 -5.20 25.15 -14.86
C SER A 184 -6.00 26.37 -14.40
N THR A 185 -6.76 26.26 -13.31
CA THR A 185 -7.29 27.42 -12.55
C THR A 185 -6.23 28.06 -11.65
N THR A 186 -5.02 27.51 -11.57
CA THR A 186 -3.85 28.11 -10.93
C THR A 186 -2.63 27.94 -11.81
N LYS A 187 -2.59 28.65 -12.95
CA LYS A 187 -1.31 29.04 -13.54
C LYS A 187 -0.70 30.10 -12.62
N ASP A 188 -0.10 29.67 -11.51
CA ASP A 188 0.93 30.49 -10.86
C ASP A 188 2.16 30.49 -11.79
N GLN A 189 2.03 31.24 -12.89
CA GLN A 189 3.13 31.57 -13.78
C GLN A 189 4.27 32.29 -13.03
N SER A 190 4.02 32.78 -11.81
CA SER A 190 4.98 33.45 -10.94
C SER A 190 6.06 32.53 -10.37
N ILE A 191 5.82 31.22 -10.17
CA ILE A 191 6.87 30.31 -9.67
C ILE A 191 7.72 29.77 -10.82
N MET A 192 7.11 29.65 -12.01
CA MET A 192 7.81 29.38 -13.27
C MET A 192 8.37 30.67 -13.90
N ASP A 193 8.71 31.65 -13.06
CA ASP A 193 9.10 33.00 -13.44
C ASP A 193 10.33 33.02 -14.37
N VAL A 194 10.45 34.16 -15.06
CA VAL A 194 11.49 34.43 -16.04
C VAL A 194 12.88 34.30 -15.43
N LEU A 195 13.72 33.40 -15.96
CA LEU A 195 15.13 33.33 -15.58
C LEU A 195 15.82 34.64 -15.99
N LYS A 196 16.27 35.42 -15.02
CA LYS A 196 17.06 36.64 -15.23
C LYS A 196 18.39 36.52 -14.52
N HIS A 197 19.44 36.28 -15.29
CA HIS A 197 20.78 36.17 -14.72
C HIS A 197 21.33 37.55 -14.37
N LYS A 198 21.80 37.69 -13.14
CA LYS A 198 22.37 38.92 -12.56
C LYS A 198 23.86 38.81 -12.35
N CYS A 199 24.42 37.60 -12.34
CA CYS A 199 25.83 37.34 -12.11
C CYS A 199 26.36 36.22 -13.02
N PHE A 200 27.69 36.07 -13.12
CA PHE A 200 28.30 35.03 -13.95
C PHE A 200 27.95 33.63 -13.47
N LEU A 201 27.78 33.41 -12.16
CA LEU A 201 27.42 32.11 -11.60
C LEU A 201 26.05 31.62 -12.12
N GLU A 202 25.06 32.51 -12.17
CA GLU A 202 23.71 32.20 -12.66
C GLU A 202 23.74 31.78 -14.12
N GLU A 203 24.42 32.55 -14.98
CA GLU A 203 24.52 32.19 -16.40
C GLU A 203 25.41 30.96 -16.64
N LEU A 204 26.48 30.78 -15.88
CA LEU A 204 27.33 29.61 -15.99
C LEU A 204 26.57 28.33 -15.63
N LEU A 205 25.71 28.38 -14.59
CA LEU A 205 24.85 27.25 -14.26
C LEU A 205 23.81 27.00 -15.36
N PHE A 206 23.20 28.05 -15.93
CA PHE A 206 22.28 27.89 -17.05
C PHE A 206 22.91 27.12 -18.21
N TRP A 207 24.13 27.49 -18.64
CA TRP A 207 24.83 26.76 -19.70
C TRP A 207 25.24 25.36 -19.27
N THR A 208 25.63 25.17 -18.00
CA THR A 208 25.92 23.85 -17.45
C THR A 208 24.70 22.93 -17.55
N ILE A 209 23.49 23.42 -17.25
CA ILE A 209 22.24 22.64 -17.37
C ILE A 209 21.89 22.42 -18.84
N LYS A 210 21.98 23.47 -19.67
CA LYS A 210 21.65 23.41 -21.10
C LYS A 210 22.50 22.38 -21.85
N TYR A 211 23.74 22.19 -21.41
CA TYR A 211 24.68 21.19 -21.94
C TYR A 211 24.76 19.91 -21.11
N GLU A 212 23.70 19.59 -20.35
CA GLU A 212 23.54 18.32 -19.64
C GLU A 212 24.66 18.01 -18.65
N PHE A 213 25.06 19.03 -17.88
CA PHE A 213 26.03 18.98 -16.79
C PHE A 213 27.42 18.44 -17.20
N PRO A 214 28.19 19.10 -18.08
CA PRO A 214 29.52 18.63 -18.50
C PRO A 214 30.47 18.38 -17.32
N GLN A 215 31.15 17.23 -17.29
CA GLN A 215 31.93 16.78 -16.12
C GLN A 215 32.92 17.84 -15.60
N LYS A 216 33.67 18.50 -16.49
CA LYS A 216 34.65 19.54 -16.10
C LYS A 216 34.00 20.78 -15.48
N MET A 217 32.84 21.19 -16.00
CA MET A 217 32.03 22.28 -15.41
C MET A 217 31.58 21.89 -14.01
N VAL A 218 31.02 20.69 -13.86
CA VAL A 218 30.58 20.16 -12.56
C VAL A 218 31.73 20.12 -11.56
N THR A 219 32.89 19.58 -11.96
CA THR A 219 34.09 19.53 -11.11
C THR A 219 34.53 20.93 -10.66
N PHE A 220 34.56 21.91 -11.57
CA PHE A 220 34.91 23.30 -11.24
C PHE A 220 33.94 23.90 -10.22
N LEU A 221 32.63 23.80 -10.47
CA LEU A 221 31.58 24.32 -9.57
C LEU A 221 31.67 23.67 -8.18
N LEU A 222 31.91 22.35 -8.12
CA LEU A 222 32.04 21.63 -6.85
C LEU A 222 33.34 21.94 -6.10
N ASN A 223 34.46 22.19 -6.80
CA ASN A 223 35.74 22.54 -6.18
C ASN A 223 35.74 23.90 -5.47
N MET A 224 34.75 24.76 -5.79
CA MET A 224 34.55 26.06 -5.16
C MET A 224 33.76 25.99 -3.83
N LEU A 225 33.07 24.87 -3.54
CA LEU A 225 32.26 24.67 -2.34
C LEU A 225 32.94 24.89 -0.97
N PRO A 226 34.28 24.74 -0.81
CA PRO A 226 34.92 25.07 0.46
C PRO A 226 34.79 26.54 0.85
N ASP A 227 34.54 27.44 -0.11
CA ASP A 227 34.17 28.83 0.16
C ASP A 227 32.68 28.94 0.50
N GLN A 228 32.35 29.51 1.66
CA GLN A 228 30.97 29.51 2.17
C GLN A 228 30.07 30.49 1.44
N ASP A 229 30.60 31.67 1.07
CA ASP A 229 29.82 32.68 0.37
C ASP A 229 29.46 32.19 -1.04
N TYR A 230 30.41 31.51 -1.70
CA TYR A 230 30.15 30.80 -2.94
C TYR A 230 29.10 29.69 -2.75
N LYS A 231 29.25 28.85 -1.72
CA LYS A 231 28.31 27.75 -1.48
C LYS A 231 26.88 28.26 -1.34
N ILE A 232 26.65 29.32 -0.56
CA ILE A 232 25.34 29.95 -0.39
C ILE A 232 24.80 30.46 -1.74
N ALA A 233 25.61 31.21 -2.48
CA ALA A 233 25.21 31.76 -3.77
C ALA A 233 24.88 30.65 -4.78
N PHE A 234 25.73 29.63 -4.87
CA PHE A 234 25.54 28.50 -5.79
C PHE A 234 24.29 27.68 -5.45
N THR A 235 24.01 27.43 -4.17
CA THR A 235 22.77 26.76 -3.77
C THR A 235 21.54 27.59 -4.16
N LYS A 236 21.51 28.90 -3.89
CA LYS A 236 20.39 29.76 -4.29
C LYS A 236 20.17 29.76 -5.80
N THR A 237 21.25 29.90 -6.56
CA THR A 237 21.24 29.83 -8.02
C THR A 237 20.74 28.47 -8.52
N PHE A 238 21.15 27.37 -7.88
CA PHE A 238 20.68 26.02 -8.23
C PHE A 238 19.17 25.87 -8.02
N VAL A 239 18.64 26.37 -6.90
CA VAL A 239 17.20 26.36 -6.59
C VAL A 239 16.39 27.10 -7.65
N GLN A 240 16.84 28.28 -8.09
CA GLN A 240 16.19 29.08 -9.13
C GLN A 240 16.10 28.34 -10.48
N HIS A 241 16.98 27.37 -10.73
CA HIS A 241 17.04 26.64 -11.98
C HIS A 241 16.29 25.30 -11.99
N TYR A 242 15.63 24.88 -10.89
CA TYR A 242 14.91 23.60 -10.83
C TYR A 242 13.89 23.41 -11.98
N ALA A 243 13.13 24.46 -12.30
CA ALA A 243 12.18 24.41 -13.42
C ALA A 243 12.88 24.18 -14.77
N PHE A 244 14.08 24.74 -14.96
CA PHE A 244 14.87 24.53 -16.15
C PHE A 244 15.52 23.14 -16.19
N ILE A 245 16.01 22.64 -15.04
CA ILE A 245 16.53 21.27 -14.88
C ILE A 245 15.46 20.27 -15.30
N MET A 246 14.24 20.39 -14.77
CA MET A 246 13.11 19.53 -15.14
C MET A 246 12.79 19.60 -16.65
N LYS A 247 12.72 20.80 -17.25
CA LYS A 247 12.46 20.94 -18.69
C LYS A 247 13.54 20.28 -19.54
N THR A 248 14.80 20.35 -19.14
CA THR A 248 15.92 19.73 -19.84
C THR A 248 15.90 18.21 -19.65
N LEU A 249 15.65 17.71 -18.43
CA LEU A 249 15.48 16.29 -18.14
C LEU A 249 14.42 15.64 -19.05
N LYS A 250 13.26 16.29 -19.22
CA LYS A 250 12.18 15.80 -20.10
C LYS A 250 12.53 15.71 -21.58
N LYS A 251 13.57 16.41 -22.03
CA LYS A 251 14.01 16.45 -23.43
C LYS A 251 15.28 15.62 -23.68
N SER A 252 16.01 15.28 -22.62
CA SER A 252 17.30 14.62 -22.72
C SER A 252 17.17 13.16 -23.18
N HIS A 253 18.09 12.73 -24.03
CA HIS A 253 18.20 11.33 -24.47
C HIS A 253 19.09 10.49 -23.54
N GLU A 254 19.98 11.12 -22.76
CA GLU A 254 20.88 10.46 -21.79
C GLU A 254 20.45 10.72 -20.34
N SER A 255 19.17 10.48 -20.04
CA SER A 255 18.57 10.88 -18.76
C SER A 255 19.25 10.28 -17.52
N ASP A 256 19.86 9.09 -17.61
CA ASP A 256 20.53 8.43 -16.47
C ASP A 256 21.82 9.13 -16.05
N THR A 257 22.70 9.48 -17.00
CA THR A 257 23.96 10.16 -16.72
C THR A 257 23.70 11.55 -16.14
N MET A 258 22.75 12.27 -16.75
CA MET A 258 22.32 13.58 -16.27
C MET A 258 21.72 13.50 -14.86
N SER A 259 20.86 12.51 -14.62
CA SER A 259 20.24 12.24 -13.31
C SER A 259 21.26 12.07 -12.19
N ASN A 260 22.27 11.23 -12.43
CA ASN A 260 23.34 10.99 -11.44
C ASN A 260 24.16 12.26 -11.15
N ARG A 261 24.42 13.10 -12.16
CA ARG A 261 25.16 14.36 -11.98
C ARG A 261 24.36 15.40 -11.19
N ILE A 262 23.05 15.50 -11.43
CA ILE A 262 22.16 16.37 -10.65
C ILE A 262 22.19 15.98 -9.18
N VAL A 263 21.97 14.69 -8.89
CA VAL A 263 21.98 14.18 -7.50
C VAL A 263 23.35 14.36 -6.85
N HIS A 264 24.44 14.14 -7.59
CA HIS A 264 25.78 14.36 -7.07
C HIS A 264 26.02 15.82 -6.67
N ILE A 265 25.51 16.80 -7.42
CA ILE A 265 25.60 18.21 -7.05
C ILE A 265 24.68 18.51 -5.87
N SER A 266 23.41 18.14 -5.95
CA SER A 266 22.40 18.50 -4.95
C SER A 266 22.73 17.95 -3.55
N VAL A 267 23.25 16.72 -3.44
CA VAL A 267 23.70 16.14 -2.15
C VAL A 267 24.80 16.99 -1.51
N GLN A 268 25.71 17.55 -2.30
CA GLN A 268 26.78 18.44 -1.78
C GLN A 268 26.23 19.80 -1.32
N LEU A 269 25.14 20.27 -1.94
CA LEU A 269 24.49 21.53 -1.61
C LEU A 269 23.59 21.40 -0.36
N PHE A 270 22.69 20.42 -0.36
CA PHE A 270 21.64 20.27 0.66
C PHE A 270 22.05 19.39 1.86
N SER A 271 23.30 18.91 1.92
CA SER A 271 23.82 18.17 3.09
C SER A 271 23.91 19.01 4.36
N ASN A 272 23.96 20.34 4.26
CA ASN A 272 24.00 21.23 5.42
C ASN A 272 22.58 21.71 5.76
N GLU A 273 22.08 21.30 6.93
CA GLU A 273 20.75 21.65 7.42
C GLU A 273 20.50 23.17 7.47
N GLU A 274 21.45 23.95 7.97
CA GLU A 274 21.27 25.40 8.11
C GLU A 274 21.15 26.10 6.75
N LEU A 275 21.94 25.66 5.77
CA LEU A 275 21.84 26.17 4.40
C LEU A 275 20.52 25.75 3.75
N ALA A 276 20.11 24.48 3.91
CA ALA A 276 18.82 24.00 3.40
C ALA A 276 17.66 24.80 4.00
N ARG A 277 17.66 25.02 5.32
CA ARG A 277 16.67 25.85 6.03
C ARG A 277 16.63 27.28 5.49
N GLN A 278 17.80 27.89 5.26
CA GLN A 278 17.93 29.24 4.71
C GLN A 278 17.30 29.34 3.32
N VAL A 279 17.63 28.43 2.39
CA VAL A 279 17.08 28.48 1.03
C VAL A 279 15.60 28.10 0.97
N THR A 280 15.09 27.31 1.93
CA THR A 280 13.65 27.11 2.10
C THR A 280 12.93 28.40 2.47
N GLU A 281 13.49 29.22 3.36
CA GLU A 281 12.93 30.53 3.75
C GLU A 281 13.06 31.59 2.65
N GLU A 282 14.28 31.76 2.12
CA GLU A 282 14.60 32.88 1.24
C GLU A 282 14.26 32.64 -0.23
N CYS A 283 14.20 31.38 -0.67
CA CYS A 283 14.00 31.01 -2.07
C CYS A 283 12.77 30.13 -2.29
N GLN A 284 11.92 29.91 -1.26
CA GLN A 284 10.72 29.09 -1.36
C GLN A 284 10.99 27.67 -1.91
N LEU A 285 12.14 27.08 -1.54
CA LEU A 285 12.63 25.81 -2.09
C LEU A 285 11.56 24.73 -2.15
N LEU A 286 10.82 24.51 -1.05
CA LEU A 286 9.81 23.46 -0.98
C LEU A 286 8.68 23.67 -2.01
N ASP A 287 8.19 24.89 -2.15
CA ASP A 287 7.12 25.22 -3.08
C ASP A 287 7.59 25.07 -4.54
N ILE A 288 8.82 25.47 -4.85
CA ILE A 288 9.46 25.25 -6.16
C ILE A 288 9.54 23.75 -6.47
N MET A 289 10.04 22.93 -5.53
CA MET A 289 10.22 21.49 -5.77
C MET A 289 8.90 20.78 -6.00
N VAL A 290 7.89 21.02 -5.15
CA VAL A 290 6.57 20.41 -5.30
C VAL A 290 5.91 20.87 -6.61
N THR A 291 6.02 22.15 -6.96
CA THR A 291 5.46 22.70 -8.21
C THR A 291 6.13 22.10 -9.45
N VAL A 292 7.45 21.94 -9.42
CA VAL A 292 8.22 21.32 -10.51
C VAL A 292 7.84 19.84 -10.67
N LEU A 293 7.70 19.10 -9.57
CA LEU A 293 7.25 17.70 -9.61
C LEU A 293 5.82 17.57 -10.16
N LEU A 294 4.90 18.44 -9.73
CA LEU A 294 3.54 18.52 -10.27
C LEU A 294 3.55 18.73 -11.80
N TYR A 295 4.23 19.78 -12.28
CA TYR A 295 4.30 20.09 -13.71
C TYR A 295 4.98 18.99 -14.53
N MET A 296 5.93 18.27 -13.92
CA MET A 296 6.54 17.11 -14.55
C MET A 296 5.50 16.01 -14.79
N MET A 297 4.70 15.66 -13.77
CA MET A 297 3.68 14.62 -13.86
C MET A 297 2.47 15.03 -14.73
N GLU A 298 2.08 16.30 -14.73
CA GLU A 298 1.01 16.83 -15.59
C GLU A 298 1.20 16.50 -17.07
N SER A 299 2.46 16.36 -17.51
CA SER A 299 2.76 16.05 -18.89
C SER A 299 2.52 14.60 -19.32
N CYS A 300 2.28 13.69 -18.38
CA CYS A 300 1.97 12.28 -18.64
C CYS A 300 0.61 11.84 -18.08
N LEU A 301 -0.31 12.77 -17.79
CA LEU A 301 -1.64 12.43 -17.26
C LEU A 301 -2.58 11.88 -18.34
N ILE A 302 -3.32 10.85 -17.95
CA ILE A 302 -4.43 10.24 -18.68
C ILE A 302 -5.68 10.20 -17.79
N LYS A 303 -6.85 10.15 -18.42
CA LYS A 303 -8.11 9.98 -17.69
C LYS A 303 -8.12 8.62 -16.99
N SER A 304 -8.56 8.59 -15.73
CA SER A 304 -8.77 7.34 -15.00
C SER A 304 -10.01 6.62 -15.52
N GLU A 305 -9.85 5.33 -15.83
CA GLU A 305 -10.94 4.43 -16.22
C GLU A 305 -11.55 3.68 -15.00
N LEU A 306 -11.07 3.99 -13.79
CA LEU A 306 -11.52 3.35 -12.56
C LEU A 306 -12.98 3.76 -12.29
N GLN A 307 -13.79 2.78 -11.88
CA GLN A 307 -15.20 2.93 -11.52
C GLN A 307 -16.13 3.23 -12.70
N ASP A 308 -16.00 4.41 -13.32
CA ASP A 308 -16.82 4.85 -14.44
C ASP A 308 -15.94 5.49 -15.53
N GLU A 309 -15.70 4.75 -16.61
CA GLU A 309 -14.85 5.18 -17.72
C GLU A 309 -15.38 6.42 -18.44
N GLU A 310 -16.70 6.59 -18.52
CA GLU A 310 -17.34 7.69 -19.25
C GLU A 310 -17.39 8.96 -18.41
N ASN A 311 -17.76 8.85 -17.13
CA ASN A 311 -18.02 10.02 -16.28
C ASN A 311 -16.93 10.36 -15.26
N SER A 312 -15.90 9.52 -15.09
CA SER A 312 -14.78 9.83 -14.17
C SER A 312 -14.10 11.15 -14.55
N LEU A 313 -13.92 12.02 -13.56
CA LEU A 313 -13.18 13.27 -13.65
C LEU A 313 -11.73 13.12 -13.17
N HIS A 314 -11.39 11.96 -12.60
CA HIS A 314 -10.07 11.69 -12.05
C HIS A 314 -9.04 11.46 -13.15
N VAL A 315 -7.80 11.89 -12.91
CA VAL A 315 -6.66 11.72 -13.81
C VAL A 315 -5.50 11.04 -13.10
N VAL A 316 -4.76 10.20 -13.83
CA VAL A 316 -3.65 9.43 -13.29
C VAL A 316 -2.45 9.49 -14.22
N VAL A 317 -1.25 9.25 -13.67
CA VAL A 317 -0.02 9.15 -14.47
C VAL A 317 -0.07 7.93 -15.39
N ASN A 318 0.34 8.13 -16.64
CA ASN A 318 0.49 7.05 -17.61
C ASN A 318 1.85 6.35 -17.40
N CYS A 319 1.83 5.17 -16.77
CA CYS A 319 3.01 4.35 -16.54
C CYS A 319 3.69 3.84 -17.83
N GLY A 320 3.02 3.99 -18.99
CA GLY A 320 3.57 3.67 -20.31
C GLY A 320 4.50 4.72 -20.89
N GLU A 321 4.47 5.96 -20.38
CA GLU A 321 5.27 7.10 -20.88
C GLU A 321 6.75 6.95 -20.54
N ALA A 322 7.62 7.44 -21.42
CA ALA A 322 9.07 7.37 -21.26
C ALA A 322 9.55 8.02 -19.96
N LEU A 323 8.86 9.09 -19.51
CA LEU A 323 9.15 9.79 -18.26
C LEU A 323 9.14 8.86 -17.04
N LEU A 324 8.17 7.94 -16.97
CA LEU A 324 8.03 6.99 -15.87
C LEU A 324 8.91 5.75 -16.10
N LYS A 325 8.94 5.22 -17.33
CA LYS A 325 9.75 4.03 -17.66
C LYS A 325 11.26 4.26 -17.45
N ASN A 326 11.75 5.44 -17.77
CA ASN A 326 13.17 5.79 -17.66
C ASN A 326 13.50 6.49 -16.34
N ASN A 327 12.57 6.51 -15.37
CA ASN A 327 12.76 7.14 -14.06
C ASN A 327 13.29 8.59 -14.12
N THR A 328 12.91 9.36 -15.13
CA THR A 328 13.45 10.71 -15.38
C THR A 328 13.12 11.70 -14.26
N TYR A 329 12.09 11.42 -13.46
CA TYR A 329 11.67 12.21 -12.30
C TYR A 329 12.54 11.98 -11.05
N TRP A 330 13.28 10.87 -11.01
CA TRP A 330 14.01 10.40 -9.83
C TRP A 330 14.97 11.44 -9.22
N PRO A 331 15.76 12.23 -9.98
CA PRO A 331 16.66 13.22 -9.38
C PRO A 331 15.95 14.25 -8.51
N LEU A 332 14.79 14.72 -8.96
CA LEU A 332 14.01 15.75 -8.28
C LEU A 332 13.36 15.19 -7.00
N VAL A 333 12.86 13.96 -7.08
CA VAL A 333 12.31 13.23 -5.92
C VAL A 333 13.41 12.92 -4.90
N SER A 334 14.58 12.47 -5.35
CA SER A 334 15.75 12.20 -4.51
C SER A 334 16.20 13.46 -3.75
N ASP A 335 16.31 14.60 -4.44
CA ASP A 335 16.60 15.88 -3.82
C ASP A 335 15.56 16.24 -2.76
N PHE A 336 14.28 16.01 -3.08
CA PHE A 336 13.17 16.34 -2.18
C PHE A 336 13.23 15.50 -0.90
N ILE A 337 13.44 14.19 -1.02
CA ILE A 337 13.63 13.27 0.12
C ILE A 337 14.83 13.69 0.97
N ASN A 338 15.95 14.03 0.32
CA ASN A 338 17.15 14.48 1.02
C ASN A 338 16.89 15.75 1.84
N ILE A 339 16.15 16.71 1.29
CA ILE A 339 15.79 17.94 2.00
C ILE A 339 14.81 17.67 3.15
N LEU A 340 13.84 16.79 2.95
CA LEU A 340 12.90 16.37 3.99
C LEU A 340 13.56 15.57 5.13
N SER A 341 14.77 15.05 4.93
CA SER A 341 15.52 14.39 6.01
C SER A 341 15.93 15.36 7.13
N HIS A 342 16.02 16.67 6.83
CA HIS A 342 16.30 17.71 7.81
C HIS A 342 15.05 18.11 8.58
N GLN A 343 15.11 18.02 9.91
CA GLN A 343 13.96 18.28 10.78
C GLN A 343 13.42 19.72 10.62
N SER A 344 14.31 20.71 10.53
CA SER A 344 13.92 22.12 10.37
C SER A 344 13.19 22.40 9.06
N VAL A 345 13.46 21.65 7.99
CA VAL A 345 12.80 21.81 6.70
C VAL A 345 11.49 21.03 6.67
N ALA A 346 11.48 19.79 7.16
CA ALA A 346 10.27 18.98 7.25
C ALA A 346 9.19 19.63 8.13
N LYS A 347 9.57 20.30 9.22
CA LYS A 347 8.63 21.08 10.04
C LYS A 347 7.89 22.14 9.23
N LYS A 348 8.62 22.95 8.45
CA LYS A 348 8.00 23.97 7.59
C LYS A 348 7.05 23.35 6.57
N PHE A 349 7.42 22.20 6.02
CA PHE A 349 6.55 21.48 5.10
C PHE A 349 5.22 21.09 5.76
N LEU A 350 5.28 20.55 6.99
CA LEU A 350 4.12 20.05 7.73
C LEU A 350 3.25 21.16 8.34
N GLU A 351 3.80 22.35 8.52
CA GLU A 351 3.09 23.56 8.98
C GLU A 351 2.39 24.30 7.82
N ASP A 352 2.93 24.22 6.61
CA ASP A 352 2.39 24.90 5.43
C ASP A 352 1.19 24.16 4.83
N HIS A 353 0.02 24.73 5.07
CA HIS A 353 -1.27 24.22 4.63
C HIS A 353 -1.41 24.18 3.10
N HIS A 354 -0.90 25.20 2.41
CA HIS A 354 -1.00 25.29 0.96
C HIS A 354 -0.08 24.27 0.29
N LEU A 355 1.12 24.07 0.86
CA LEU A 355 2.05 23.08 0.38
C LEU A 355 1.54 21.65 0.57
N LEU A 356 0.87 21.36 1.70
CA LEU A 356 0.21 20.07 1.91
C LEU A 356 -0.89 19.82 0.87
N VAL A 357 -1.70 20.81 0.52
CA VAL A 357 -2.71 20.67 -0.56
C VAL A 357 -2.03 20.37 -1.90
N LYS A 358 -1.00 21.13 -2.28
CA LYS A 358 -0.22 20.87 -3.50
C LYS A 358 0.38 19.46 -3.51
N TRP A 359 0.90 19.01 -2.36
CA TRP A 359 1.46 17.67 -2.22
C TRP A 359 0.39 16.57 -2.34
N MET A 360 -0.77 16.73 -1.71
CA MET A 360 -1.86 15.75 -1.86
C MET A 360 -2.38 15.69 -3.29
N ASN A 361 -2.40 16.82 -4.01
CA ASN A 361 -2.70 16.83 -5.44
C ASN A 361 -1.63 16.10 -6.27
N PHE A 362 -0.35 16.21 -5.89
CA PHE A 362 0.71 15.42 -6.54
C PHE A 362 0.51 13.92 -6.31
N VAL A 363 0.25 13.51 -5.06
CA VAL A 363 0.00 12.11 -4.70
C VAL A 363 -1.28 11.57 -5.37
N SER A 364 -2.30 12.41 -5.59
CA SER A 364 -3.56 12.00 -6.24
C SER A 364 -3.35 11.51 -7.68
N PHE A 365 -2.33 12.00 -8.41
CA PHE A 365 -2.00 11.51 -9.75
C PHE A 365 -1.56 10.04 -9.77
N PHE A 366 -1.14 9.49 -8.62
CA PHE A 366 -0.78 8.08 -8.46
C PHE A 366 -1.92 7.27 -7.83
N GLN A 367 -2.97 7.93 -7.31
CA GLN A 367 -4.12 7.27 -6.70
C GLN A 367 -4.98 6.59 -7.76
N GLY A 368 -5.01 5.26 -7.73
CA GLY A 368 -5.78 4.44 -8.67
C GLY A 368 -5.14 4.28 -10.05
N MET A 369 -3.83 4.54 -10.19
CA MET A 369 -3.10 4.34 -11.45
C MET A 369 -2.92 2.85 -11.80
N ASN A 370 -2.41 2.56 -13.00
CA ASN A 370 -2.16 1.20 -13.50
C ASN A 370 -3.34 0.22 -13.27
N LEU A 371 -4.54 0.67 -13.64
CA LEU A 371 -5.77 -0.13 -13.50
C LEU A 371 -5.71 -1.42 -14.31
N ASN A 372 -6.01 -2.54 -13.67
CA ASN A 372 -6.20 -3.83 -14.32
C ASN A 372 -7.71 -4.13 -14.48
N LYS A 373 -8.12 -4.50 -15.69
CA LYS A 373 -9.46 -5.00 -16.01
C LYS A 373 -9.36 -6.50 -16.31
N ARG A 374 -10.20 -7.34 -15.71
CA ARG A 374 -10.12 -8.80 -15.88
C ARG A 374 -10.60 -9.20 -17.28
N GLU A 375 -9.78 -9.95 -17.99
CA GLU A 375 -10.14 -10.49 -19.30
C GLU A 375 -10.98 -11.77 -19.14
N LEU A 376 -12.16 -11.80 -19.77
CA LEU A 376 -13.11 -12.90 -19.66
C LEU A 376 -13.18 -13.78 -20.92
N ASN A 377 -12.85 -13.23 -22.09
CA ASN A 377 -13.03 -13.89 -23.38
C ASN A 377 -11.70 -14.46 -23.89
N GLU A 378 -10.89 -13.62 -24.52
CA GLU A 378 -9.62 -13.97 -25.15
C GLU A 378 -8.44 -13.72 -24.21
N HIS A 379 -7.33 -14.41 -24.45
CA HIS A 379 -6.08 -14.17 -23.73
C HIS A 379 -5.41 -12.92 -24.29
N VAL A 380 -4.76 -12.12 -23.44
CA VAL A 380 -3.98 -10.97 -23.92
C VAL A 380 -2.83 -11.44 -24.79
N GLU A 381 -2.69 -10.87 -26.00
CA GLU A 381 -1.61 -11.24 -26.92
C GLU A 381 -0.25 -10.67 -26.51
N PHE A 382 -0.24 -9.54 -25.79
CA PHE A 382 0.95 -8.85 -25.33
C PHE A 382 0.86 -8.48 -23.84
N GLU A 383 1.87 -8.90 -23.07
CA GLU A 383 1.97 -8.55 -21.66
C GLU A 383 2.73 -7.24 -21.47
N SER A 384 2.12 -6.30 -20.73
CA SER A 384 2.72 -5.00 -20.47
C SER A 384 3.69 -5.07 -19.29
N GLN A 385 4.91 -4.55 -19.46
CA GLN A 385 5.86 -4.40 -18.33
C GLN A 385 5.65 -3.08 -17.55
N THR A 386 4.57 -2.35 -17.83
CA THR A 386 4.31 -1.02 -17.23
C THR A 386 4.12 -1.04 -15.72
N TYR A 387 3.75 -2.18 -15.14
CA TYR A 387 3.56 -2.30 -13.69
C TYR A 387 4.86 -2.10 -12.90
N TYR A 388 6.04 -2.46 -13.45
CA TYR A 388 7.32 -2.20 -12.78
C TYR A 388 7.53 -0.70 -12.56
N ALA A 389 7.26 0.10 -13.58
CA ALA A 389 7.33 1.57 -13.49
C ALA A 389 6.27 2.11 -12.52
N ALA A 390 5.08 1.51 -12.47
CA ALA A 390 4.02 1.92 -11.54
C ALA A 390 4.41 1.69 -10.07
N PHE A 391 4.89 0.49 -9.72
CA PHE A 391 5.35 0.19 -8.36
C PHE A 391 6.57 1.02 -7.95
N ALA A 392 7.55 1.19 -8.86
CA ALA A 392 8.70 2.04 -8.62
C ALA A 392 8.28 3.50 -8.37
N ALA A 393 7.40 4.05 -9.20
CA ALA A 393 6.95 5.43 -9.08
C ALA A 393 6.15 5.67 -7.81
N GLU A 394 5.26 4.77 -7.39
CA GLU A 394 4.58 4.92 -6.10
C GLU A 394 5.57 4.84 -4.94
N LEU A 395 6.49 3.86 -4.96
CA LEU A 395 7.46 3.69 -3.88
C LEU A 395 8.37 4.92 -3.74
N GLU A 396 8.95 5.38 -4.85
CA GLU A 396 9.93 6.46 -4.87
C GLU A 396 9.28 7.83 -4.74
N ALA A 397 8.25 8.14 -5.54
CA ALA A 397 7.66 9.47 -5.58
C ALA A 397 6.62 9.71 -4.48
N CYS A 398 5.97 8.67 -3.95
CA CYS A 398 4.95 8.81 -2.92
C CYS A 398 5.44 8.28 -1.56
N ALA A 399 5.82 7.00 -1.46
CA ALA A 399 6.08 6.37 -0.18
C ALA A 399 7.38 6.86 0.49
N GLN A 400 8.48 7.04 -0.24
CA GLN A 400 9.73 7.52 0.36
C GLN A 400 9.61 8.94 0.98
N PRO A 401 8.98 9.94 0.31
CA PRO A 401 8.67 11.22 0.95
C PRO A 401 7.74 11.08 2.16
N MET A 402 6.74 10.19 2.10
CA MET A 402 5.86 9.88 3.24
C MET A 402 6.68 9.48 4.47
N TRP A 403 7.60 8.52 4.30
CA TRP A 403 8.50 8.06 5.36
C TRP A 403 9.44 9.15 5.85
N GLY A 404 9.95 9.98 4.93
CA GLY A 404 10.73 11.17 5.26
C GLY A 404 9.99 12.09 6.22
N LEU A 405 8.74 12.42 5.93
CA LEU A 405 7.88 13.23 6.81
C LEU A 405 7.53 12.52 8.13
N LEU A 406 7.15 11.25 8.05
CA LEU A 406 6.74 10.44 9.21
C LEU A 406 7.87 10.28 10.24
N SER A 407 9.12 10.30 9.76
CA SER A 407 10.32 10.18 10.61
C SER A 407 10.43 11.31 11.65
N HIS A 408 9.81 12.47 11.39
CA HIS A 408 9.79 13.63 12.28
C HIS A 408 8.55 13.67 13.21
N CYS A 409 7.59 12.75 13.01
CA CYS A 409 6.35 12.67 13.78
C CYS A 409 6.44 11.62 14.90
N LYS A 410 7.52 11.63 15.70
CA LYS A 410 7.82 10.56 16.68
C LYS A 410 7.49 10.88 18.14
N VAL A 411 7.06 12.10 18.44
CA VAL A 411 6.86 12.59 19.81
C VAL A 411 5.56 13.36 19.90
N ARG A 412 4.99 13.44 21.11
CA ARG A 412 3.67 14.06 21.35
C ARG A 412 3.61 15.53 20.93
N GLU A 413 4.73 16.26 21.01
CA GLU A 413 4.83 17.67 20.62
C GLU A 413 4.62 17.88 19.11
N THR A 414 4.80 16.86 18.28
CA THR A 414 4.62 16.94 16.83
C THR A 414 3.24 16.48 16.35
N GLN A 415 2.28 16.29 17.27
CA GLN A 415 0.92 15.83 16.94
C GLN A 415 0.16 16.72 15.97
N GLU A 416 0.41 18.03 15.98
CA GLU A 416 -0.27 18.99 15.10
C GLU A 416 0.08 18.71 13.63
N TYR A 417 1.34 18.39 13.34
CA TYR A 417 1.79 18.01 12.00
C TYR A 417 1.06 16.76 11.50
N THR A 418 0.94 15.76 12.37
CA THR A 418 0.22 14.53 12.06
C THR A 418 -1.26 14.80 11.80
N ARG A 419 -1.91 15.65 12.61
CA ARG A 419 -3.29 16.07 12.38
C ARG A 419 -3.46 16.83 11.06
N ASN A 420 -2.53 17.70 10.70
CA ASN A 420 -2.58 18.44 9.43
C ASN A 420 -2.52 17.47 8.23
N VAL A 421 -1.57 16.55 8.23
CA VAL A 421 -1.43 15.56 7.15
C VAL A 421 -2.68 14.68 7.07
N VAL A 422 -3.15 14.15 8.19
CA VAL A 422 -4.37 13.31 8.24
C VAL A 422 -5.57 14.06 7.67
N ARG A 423 -5.77 15.32 8.03
CA ARG A 423 -6.85 16.16 7.52
C ARG A 423 -6.77 16.33 6.00
N TYR A 424 -5.63 16.72 5.47
CA TYR A 424 -5.46 16.93 4.03
C TYR A 424 -5.50 15.63 3.22
N CYS A 425 -5.06 14.50 3.79
CA CYS A 425 -5.28 13.19 3.18
C CYS A 425 -6.76 12.87 3.06
N LEU A 426 -7.56 13.13 4.11
CA LEU A 426 -9.01 12.89 4.09
C LEU A 426 -9.72 13.79 3.08
N GLU A 427 -9.37 15.08 3.00
CA GLU A 427 -9.88 16.00 2.00
C GLU A 427 -9.59 15.48 0.58
N ALA A 428 -8.34 15.10 0.29
CA ALA A 428 -7.95 14.56 -1.01
C ALA A 428 -8.59 13.21 -1.34
N LEU A 429 -8.83 12.35 -0.34
CA LEU A 429 -9.54 11.08 -0.52
C LEU A 429 -11.03 11.31 -0.83
N GLN A 430 -11.65 12.29 -0.17
CA GLN A 430 -13.03 12.68 -0.45
C GLN A 430 -13.15 13.22 -1.88
N ASP A 431 -12.27 14.15 -2.28
CA ASP A 431 -12.19 14.67 -3.64
C ASP A 431 -11.99 13.54 -4.67
N TRP A 432 -11.17 12.55 -4.34
CA TRP A 432 -10.94 11.40 -5.21
C TRP A 432 -12.17 10.52 -5.37
N PHE A 433 -12.88 10.20 -4.29
CA PHE A 433 -14.14 9.43 -4.35
C PHE A 433 -15.19 10.15 -5.19
N ASP A 434 -15.30 11.47 -5.02
CA ASP A 434 -16.22 12.29 -5.81
C ASP A 434 -15.79 12.33 -7.29
N ALA A 435 -14.49 12.45 -7.57
CA ALA A 435 -13.96 12.50 -8.94
C ALA A 435 -14.15 11.18 -9.71
N ILE A 436 -14.13 10.03 -9.06
CA ILE A 436 -14.44 8.73 -9.70
C ILE A 436 -15.95 8.39 -9.68
N ASN A 437 -16.80 9.31 -9.19
CA ASN A 437 -18.24 9.10 -8.96
C ASN A 437 -18.54 7.84 -8.14
N PHE A 438 -17.78 7.63 -7.07
CA PHE A 438 -17.97 6.48 -6.20
C PHE A 438 -19.26 6.63 -5.38
N VAL A 439 -20.11 5.60 -5.40
CA VAL A 439 -21.34 5.54 -4.59
C VAL A 439 -21.15 4.50 -3.49
N ASP A 440 -21.43 3.22 -3.78
CA ASP A 440 -21.45 2.16 -2.76
C ASP A 440 -20.60 0.93 -3.11
N GLU A 441 -20.43 0.63 -4.41
CA GLU A 441 -19.80 -0.62 -4.86
C GLU A 441 -18.73 -0.37 -5.91
N PRO A 442 -17.56 -1.03 -5.80
CA PRO A 442 -16.51 -0.91 -6.79
C PRO A 442 -16.97 -1.56 -8.11
N ALA A 443 -16.54 -1.00 -9.23
CA ALA A 443 -16.79 -1.60 -10.53
C ALA A 443 -16.29 -3.06 -10.57
N PRO A 444 -17.12 -4.01 -11.07
CA PRO A 444 -16.75 -5.40 -11.08
C PRO A 444 -15.55 -5.64 -11.99
N ASN A 445 -14.73 -6.65 -11.66
CA ASN A 445 -13.60 -7.08 -12.49
C ASN A 445 -12.51 -6.02 -12.71
N GLN A 446 -12.46 -4.98 -11.86
CA GLN A 446 -11.40 -3.98 -11.87
C GLN A 446 -10.56 -4.06 -10.59
N VAL A 447 -9.25 -3.90 -10.71
CA VAL A 447 -8.34 -3.76 -9.56
C VAL A 447 -7.14 -2.89 -9.87
N THR A 448 -6.77 -2.04 -8.92
CA THR A 448 -5.51 -1.31 -8.90
C THR A 448 -4.80 -1.62 -7.59
N PHE A 449 -3.48 -1.80 -7.64
CA PHE A 449 -2.65 -2.00 -6.45
C PHE A 449 -2.10 -0.68 -5.88
N HIS A 450 -2.45 0.46 -6.48
CA HIS A 450 -1.85 1.77 -6.19
C HIS A 450 -2.82 2.69 -5.46
N LEU A 451 -2.72 2.76 -4.13
CA LEU A 451 -3.59 3.54 -3.26
C LEU A 451 -2.79 4.48 -2.32
N PRO A 452 -1.84 5.29 -2.81
CA PRO A 452 -0.93 6.04 -1.96
C PRO A 452 -1.63 6.98 -0.99
N LEU A 453 -2.77 7.60 -1.32
CA LEU A 453 -3.50 8.45 -0.37
C LEU A 453 -4.06 7.65 0.82
N HIS A 454 -4.55 6.42 0.57
CA HIS A 454 -5.02 5.53 1.64
C HIS A 454 -3.86 5.17 2.58
N ARG A 455 -2.69 4.92 2.00
CA ARG A 455 -1.48 4.51 2.72
C ARG A 455 -0.87 5.66 3.52
N TYR A 456 -0.88 6.87 2.98
CA TYR A 456 -0.55 8.09 3.72
C TYR A 456 -1.45 8.23 4.96
N PHE A 457 -2.76 8.18 4.78
CA PHE A 457 -3.71 8.26 5.88
C PHE A 457 -3.44 7.17 6.93
N ALA A 458 -3.31 5.91 6.50
CA ALA A 458 -3.01 4.77 7.34
C ALA A 458 -1.72 4.94 8.17
N MET A 459 -0.62 5.31 7.54
CA MET A 459 0.68 5.40 8.23
C MET A 459 0.74 6.56 9.22
N PHE A 460 0.15 7.71 8.90
CA PHE A 460 0.07 8.83 9.84
C PHE A 460 -0.88 8.52 11.01
N LEU A 461 -1.99 7.80 10.80
CA LEU A 461 -2.82 7.30 11.90
C LEU A 461 -2.07 6.36 12.85
N SER A 462 -1.35 5.38 12.27
CA SER A 462 -0.54 4.43 13.03
C SER A 462 0.46 5.16 13.93
N LYS A 463 1.12 6.18 13.38
CA LYS A 463 2.08 7.01 14.11
C LYS A 463 1.44 7.87 15.20
N ALA A 464 0.27 8.46 14.91
CA ALA A 464 -0.50 9.25 15.87
C ALA A 464 -0.80 8.45 17.15
N VAL A 465 -1.23 7.20 17.00
CA VAL A 465 -1.55 6.33 18.13
C VAL A 465 -0.27 5.80 18.79
N LYS A 466 0.65 5.20 18.01
CA LYS A 466 1.82 4.48 18.54
C LYS A 466 2.85 5.40 19.21
N CYS A 467 3.08 6.60 18.69
CA CYS A 467 4.18 7.46 19.13
C CYS A 467 3.74 8.77 19.79
N GLN A 468 2.52 9.23 19.51
CA GLN A 468 2.04 10.53 19.99
C GLN A 468 0.88 10.40 21.00
N GLU A 469 0.42 9.16 21.24
CA GLU A 469 -0.67 8.84 22.18
C GLU A 469 -1.98 9.58 21.87
N LEU A 470 -2.26 9.83 20.59
CA LEU A 470 -3.52 10.45 20.18
C LEU A 470 -4.65 9.45 20.35
N ASP A 471 -5.77 9.94 20.84
CA ASP A 471 -7.01 9.19 20.80
C ASP A 471 -7.48 9.06 19.34
N LEU A 472 -7.62 7.82 18.91
CA LEU A 472 -7.97 7.45 17.54
C LEU A 472 -9.33 8.05 17.16
N ASP A 473 -10.28 8.13 18.10
CA ASP A 473 -11.61 8.71 17.85
C ASP A 473 -11.56 10.20 17.48
N THR A 474 -10.49 10.90 17.82
CA THR A 474 -10.36 12.35 17.54
C THR A 474 -9.79 12.67 16.16
N ILE A 475 -9.34 11.66 15.41
CA ILE A 475 -8.66 11.83 14.11
C ILE A 475 -9.30 11.00 12.99
N LEU A 476 -10.19 10.07 13.33
CA LEU A 476 -10.94 9.32 12.34
C LEU A 476 -12.07 10.16 11.72
N PRO A 477 -12.39 9.93 10.44
CA PRO A 477 -13.56 10.52 9.81
C PRO A 477 -14.85 9.85 10.30
N ASP A 478 -15.98 10.28 9.77
CA ASP A 478 -17.27 9.66 10.04
C ASP A 478 -17.37 8.21 9.50
N GLN A 479 -18.46 7.52 9.88
CA GLN A 479 -18.66 6.14 9.46
C GLN A 479 -18.81 5.98 7.95
N GLU A 480 -19.42 6.94 7.26
CA GLU A 480 -19.63 6.86 5.80
C GLU A 480 -18.28 6.86 5.08
N MET A 481 -17.39 7.79 5.43
CA MET A 481 -16.06 7.84 4.87
C MET A 481 -15.25 6.58 5.21
N LEU A 482 -15.34 6.05 6.44
CA LEU A 482 -14.70 4.77 6.80
C LEU A 482 -15.20 3.60 5.94
N MET A 483 -16.48 3.60 5.58
CA MET A 483 -17.05 2.61 4.66
C MET A 483 -16.49 2.76 3.25
N LYS A 484 -16.27 3.98 2.75
CA LYS A 484 -15.61 4.21 1.44
C LYS A 484 -14.13 3.79 1.48
N LEU A 485 -13.41 4.17 2.53
CA LEU A 485 -11.98 3.88 2.72
C LEU A 485 -11.65 2.39 2.73
N MET A 486 -12.55 1.53 3.23
CA MET A 486 -12.28 0.08 3.27
C MET A 486 -12.43 -0.62 1.91
N ILE A 487 -13.12 -0.01 0.94
CA ILE A 487 -13.60 -0.74 -0.24
C ILE A 487 -12.47 -1.14 -1.17
N HIS A 488 -11.57 -0.22 -1.52
CA HIS A 488 -10.47 -0.51 -2.45
C HIS A 488 -9.38 -1.42 -1.82
N PRO A 489 -8.94 -1.21 -0.57
CA PRO A 489 -8.06 -2.17 0.10
C PRO A 489 -8.67 -3.57 0.22
N LEU A 490 -9.96 -3.68 0.54
CA LEU A 490 -10.65 -4.99 0.59
C LEU A 490 -10.75 -5.63 -0.81
N GLN A 491 -10.97 -4.82 -1.85
CA GLN A 491 -10.99 -5.28 -3.23
C GLN A 491 -9.64 -5.87 -3.64
N ILE A 492 -8.51 -5.27 -3.24
CA ILE A 492 -7.18 -5.84 -3.47
C ILE A 492 -7.07 -7.23 -2.83
N GLN A 493 -7.51 -7.40 -1.58
CA GLN A 493 -7.46 -8.70 -0.88
C GLN A 493 -8.32 -9.78 -1.56
N ALA A 494 -9.51 -9.41 -2.03
CA ALA A 494 -10.36 -10.31 -2.82
C ALA A 494 -9.69 -10.67 -4.15
N SER A 495 -9.16 -9.68 -4.88
CA SER A 495 -8.50 -9.89 -6.18
C SER A 495 -7.19 -10.69 -6.07
N LEU A 496 -6.43 -10.57 -4.99
CA LEU A 496 -5.30 -11.48 -4.72
C LEU A 496 -5.75 -12.94 -4.68
N SER A 497 -6.88 -13.21 -4.04
CA SER A 497 -7.46 -14.56 -3.98
C SER A 497 -7.98 -15.03 -5.33
N GLU A 498 -8.54 -14.13 -6.14
CA GLU A 498 -8.91 -14.43 -7.53
C GLU A 498 -7.68 -14.78 -8.39
N ILE A 499 -6.59 -14.01 -8.26
CA ILE A 499 -5.32 -14.24 -8.98
C ILE A 499 -4.73 -15.60 -8.58
N HIS A 500 -4.72 -15.93 -7.29
CA HIS A 500 -4.29 -17.24 -6.79
C HIS A 500 -5.19 -18.39 -7.27
N SER A 501 -6.46 -18.11 -7.52
CA SER A 501 -7.45 -19.05 -8.06
C SER A 501 -7.37 -19.18 -9.59
N ASN A 502 -6.37 -18.56 -10.24
CA ASN A 502 -6.21 -18.47 -11.70
C ASN A 502 -7.38 -17.82 -12.44
N MET A 503 -8.24 -17.07 -11.75
CA MET A 503 -9.38 -16.38 -12.37
C MET A 503 -8.92 -15.29 -13.36
N TRP A 504 -7.72 -14.77 -13.18
CA TRP A 504 -7.08 -13.74 -14.02
C TRP A 504 -6.10 -14.32 -15.04
N VAL A 505 -6.14 -15.64 -15.32
CA VAL A 505 -5.18 -16.31 -16.22
C VAL A 505 -5.15 -15.71 -17.64
N ARG A 506 -6.27 -15.13 -18.10
CA ARG A 506 -6.36 -14.47 -19.41
C ARG A 506 -5.60 -13.15 -19.50
N ASN A 507 -5.27 -12.52 -18.36
CA ASN A 507 -4.51 -11.26 -18.29
C ASN A 507 -2.99 -11.44 -18.43
N GLY A 508 -2.50 -12.67 -18.60
CA GLY A 508 -1.08 -13.00 -18.71
C GLY A 508 -0.38 -13.20 -17.35
N LEU A 509 0.91 -13.51 -17.36
CA LEU A 509 1.73 -13.71 -16.17
C LEU A 509 2.00 -12.40 -15.40
N GLN A 510 1.96 -11.25 -16.08
CA GLN A 510 2.13 -9.92 -15.46
C GLN A 510 1.25 -9.70 -14.21
N ILE A 511 0.00 -10.18 -14.19
CA ILE A 511 -0.91 -9.95 -13.03
C ILE A 511 -0.44 -10.71 -11.79
N LYS A 512 0.16 -11.89 -11.98
CA LYS A 512 0.82 -12.63 -10.91
C LYS A 512 2.08 -11.89 -10.46
N GLY A 513 2.83 -11.32 -11.39
CA GLY A 513 3.97 -10.44 -11.09
C GLY A 513 3.57 -9.24 -10.22
N GLN A 514 2.46 -8.58 -10.51
CA GLN A 514 1.93 -7.49 -9.68
C GLN A 514 1.55 -7.94 -8.27
N ALA A 515 0.81 -9.05 -8.15
CA ALA A 515 0.45 -9.63 -6.85
C ALA A 515 1.70 -10.00 -6.02
N MET A 516 2.75 -10.53 -6.68
CA MET A 516 4.04 -10.78 -6.05
C MET A 516 4.66 -9.49 -5.52
N THR A 517 4.81 -8.47 -6.37
CA THR A 517 5.44 -7.19 -5.98
C THR A 517 4.71 -6.51 -4.82
N TYR A 518 3.37 -6.58 -4.79
CA TYR A 518 2.55 -6.03 -3.70
C TYR A 518 2.85 -6.66 -2.32
N VAL A 519 3.19 -7.95 -2.29
CA VAL A 519 3.42 -8.74 -1.05
C VAL A 519 4.89 -8.84 -0.68
N GLN A 520 5.80 -8.72 -1.65
CA GLN A 520 7.25 -8.85 -1.44
C GLN A 520 7.77 -7.93 -0.34
N SER A 521 8.73 -8.42 0.45
CA SER A 521 9.27 -7.70 1.62
C SER A 521 9.84 -6.31 1.31
N HIS A 522 10.36 -6.08 0.09
CA HIS A 522 10.86 -4.77 -0.32
C HIS A 522 9.77 -3.69 -0.40
N PHE A 523 8.52 -4.09 -0.64
CA PHE A 523 7.39 -3.19 -0.85
C PHE A 523 6.36 -3.27 0.28
N CYS A 524 6.32 -4.35 1.06
CA CYS A 524 5.19 -4.68 1.93
C CYS A 524 4.85 -3.56 2.94
N ASN A 525 5.87 -2.96 3.57
CA ASN A 525 5.71 -1.87 4.54
C ASN A 525 5.10 -0.60 3.90
N SER A 526 5.23 -0.42 2.59
CA SER A 526 4.64 0.69 1.85
C SER A 526 3.43 0.28 0.99
N MET A 527 2.97 -0.97 1.09
CA MET A 527 1.89 -1.53 0.26
C MET A 527 0.88 -2.30 1.14
N ILE A 528 1.03 -3.61 1.27
CA ILE A 528 0.07 -4.48 1.98
C ILE A 528 -0.08 -4.15 3.47
N ASP A 529 1.00 -3.76 4.16
CA ASP A 529 0.94 -3.54 5.61
C ASP A 529 0.07 -2.31 5.98
N PRO A 530 0.23 -1.14 5.33
CA PRO A 530 -0.70 -0.03 5.47
C PRO A 530 -2.15 -0.39 5.08
N ASP A 531 -2.34 -1.18 4.02
CA ASP A 531 -3.68 -1.57 3.54
C ASP A 531 -4.40 -2.47 4.57
N ILE A 532 -3.70 -3.46 5.13
CA ILE A 532 -4.22 -4.32 6.22
C ILE A 532 -4.49 -3.48 7.46
N TYR A 533 -3.58 -2.58 7.83
CA TYR A 533 -3.80 -1.70 8.99
C TYR A 533 -5.02 -0.80 8.81
N LEU A 534 -5.23 -0.20 7.62
CA LEU A 534 -6.42 0.60 7.34
C LEU A 534 -7.70 -0.24 7.45
N LEU A 535 -7.69 -1.47 6.93
CA LEU A 535 -8.81 -2.40 7.09
C LEU A 535 -9.07 -2.76 8.56
N GLN A 536 -8.02 -2.90 9.38
CA GLN A 536 -8.15 -3.13 10.83
C GLN A 536 -8.76 -1.92 11.55
N VAL A 537 -8.37 -0.70 11.15
CA VAL A 537 -8.95 0.55 11.68
C VAL A 537 -10.44 0.63 11.33
N CYS A 538 -10.81 0.42 10.06
CA CYS A 538 -12.22 0.40 9.64
C CYS A 538 -13.01 -0.68 10.38
N ALA A 539 -12.49 -1.90 10.44
CA ALA A 539 -13.08 -3.02 11.18
C ALA A 539 -13.33 -2.71 12.67
N SER A 540 -12.47 -1.90 13.29
CA SER A 540 -12.61 -1.56 14.71
C SER A 540 -13.75 -0.60 15.03
N ARG A 541 -14.22 0.17 14.03
CA ARG A 541 -15.22 1.25 14.22
C ARG A 541 -16.52 1.04 13.47
N LEU A 542 -16.52 0.26 12.40
CA LEU A 542 -17.72 -0.10 11.65
C LEU A 542 -18.56 -1.15 12.38
N ASP A 543 -19.82 -1.28 11.97
CA ASP A 543 -20.68 -2.37 12.45
C ASP A 543 -20.05 -3.73 12.10
N PRO A 544 -19.82 -4.62 13.09
CA PRO A 544 -19.15 -5.89 12.86
C PRO A 544 -19.83 -6.81 11.85
N ASP A 545 -21.18 -6.87 11.85
CA ASP A 545 -21.92 -7.72 10.91
C ASP A 545 -21.88 -7.13 9.49
N TYR A 546 -21.92 -5.80 9.35
CA TYR A 546 -21.71 -5.12 8.07
C TYR A 546 -20.33 -5.44 7.49
N PHE A 547 -19.28 -5.34 8.30
CA PHE A 547 -17.91 -5.60 7.86
C PHE A 547 -17.75 -7.06 7.41
N ILE A 548 -18.16 -8.02 8.24
CA ILE A 548 -18.08 -9.45 7.89
C ILE A 548 -18.91 -9.79 6.65
N SER A 549 -20.13 -9.24 6.55
CA SER A 549 -20.97 -9.41 5.36
C SER A 549 -20.27 -8.89 4.10
N SER A 550 -19.67 -7.71 4.18
CA SER A 550 -18.93 -7.09 3.07
C SER A 550 -17.74 -7.93 2.64
N VAL A 551 -17.02 -8.55 3.57
CA VAL A 551 -15.91 -9.47 3.24
C VAL A 551 -16.40 -10.65 2.41
N PHE A 552 -17.37 -11.43 2.91
CA PHE A 552 -17.83 -12.62 2.18
C PHE A 552 -18.50 -12.29 0.84
N GLU A 553 -19.11 -11.11 0.71
CA GLU A 553 -19.65 -10.62 -0.55
C GLU A 553 -18.58 -10.25 -1.57
N ARG A 554 -17.53 -9.52 -1.16
CA ARG A 554 -16.41 -9.17 -2.06
C ARG A 554 -15.65 -10.41 -2.54
N PHE A 555 -15.55 -11.43 -1.69
CA PHE A 555 -14.98 -12.73 -2.07
C PHE A 555 -15.96 -13.62 -2.86
N LYS A 556 -17.21 -13.17 -3.09
CA LYS A 556 -18.24 -13.83 -3.92
C LYS A 556 -18.64 -15.23 -3.42
N VAL A 557 -18.49 -15.51 -2.12
CA VAL A 557 -18.78 -16.83 -1.51
C VAL A 557 -20.07 -16.86 -0.70
N VAL A 558 -20.88 -15.80 -0.75
CA VAL A 558 -22.13 -15.72 0.02
C VAL A 558 -23.08 -16.86 -0.28
N ASP A 559 -23.23 -17.22 -1.55
CA ASP A 559 -24.12 -18.31 -1.99
C ASP A 559 -23.68 -19.68 -1.46
N LEU A 560 -22.40 -19.85 -1.11
CA LEU A 560 -21.87 -21.06 -0.47
C LEU A 560 -22.25 -21.15 1.02
N LEU A 561 -22.55 -20.03 1.69
CA LEU A 561 -22.81 -19.92 3.13
C LEU A 561 -24.28 -20.22 3.50
N THR A 562 -24.95 -21.04 2.71
CA THR A 562 -26.29 -21.59 3.00
C THR A 562 -26.21 -22.98 3.61
N MET A 563 -27.17 -23.36 4.46
CA MET A 563 -27.27 -24.72 5.02
C MET A 563 -27.91 -25.74 4.05
N ALA A 564 -28.29 -25.32 2.85
CA ALA A 564 -28.78 -26.22 1.80
C ALA A 564 -27.71 -27.23 1.36
N SER A 565 -28.12 -28.46 1.02
CA SER A 565 -27.25 -29.48 0.43
C SER A 565 -26.73 -29.09 -0.95
N GLN A 566 -27.52 -28.33 -1.70
CA GLN A 566 -27.17 -27.78 -3.00
C GLN A 566 -27.34 -26.26 -2.97
N HIS A 567 -26.34 -25.55 -3.47
CA HIS A 567 -26.38 -24.13 -3.73
C HIS A 567 -26.02 -23.86 -5.18
N GLN A 568 -26.42 -22.70 -5.69
CA GLN A 568 -26.04 -22.24 -7.01
C GLN A 568 -25.45 -20.84 -6.85
N ASN A 569 -24.15 -20.72 -7.10
CA ASN A 569 -23.49 -19.42 -7.16
C ASN A 569 -23.66 -18.84 -8.56
N THR A 570 -24.13 -17.59 -8.63
CA THR A 570 -24.39 -16.91 -9.90
C THR A 570 -23.18 -16.12 -10.41
N VAL A 571 -22.15 -15.95 -9.57
CA VAL A 571 -21.00 -15.07 -9.82
C VAL A 571 -19.68 -15.84 -9.94
N LEU A 572 -19.53 -16.95 -9.21
CA LEU A 572 -18.37 -17.83 -9.25
C LEU A 572 -18.70 -19.20 -9.84
N ASP A 573 -17.78 -19.72 -10.65
CA ASP A 573 -17.79 -21.11 -11.08
C ASP A 573 -17.45 -22.05 -9.91
N SER A 574 -18.04 -23.25 -9.92
CA SER A 574 -17.91 -24.22 -8.82
C SER A 574 -16.46 -24.62 -8.51
N GLU A 575 -15.54 -24.52 -9.47
CA GLU A 575 -14.12 -24.85 -9.27
C GLU A 575 -13.37 -23.80 -8.43
N HIS A 576 -13.82 -22.54 -8.44
CA HIS A 576 -13.18 -21.42 -7.75
C HIS A 576 -13.78 -21.17 -6.35
N GLU A 577 -14.96 -21.70 -6.05
CA GLU A 577 -15.62 -21.47 -4.76
C GLU A 577 -14.75 -21.87 -3.56
N ARG A 578 -14.08 -23.03 -3.64
CA ARG A 578 -13.19 -23.51 -2.56
C ARG A 578 -12.05 -22.52 -2.32
N SER A 579 -11.33 -22.13 -3.36
CA SER A 579 -10.15 -21.26 -3.23
C SER A 579 -10.52 -19.84 -2.80
N MET A 580 -11.68 -19.33 -3.24
CA MET A 580 -12.19 -18.03 -2.80
C MET A 580 -12.64 -18.06 -1.33
N LEU A 581 -13.26 -19.15 -0.86
CA LEU A 581 -13.59 -19.33 0.55
C LEU A 581 -12.33 -19.40 1.42
N GLU A 582 -11.32 -20.16 0.96
CA GLU A 582 -10.01 -20.21 1.60
C GLU A 582 -9.39 -18.81 1.70
N GLY A 583 -9.47 -18.03 0.63
CA GLY A 583 -9.01 -16.63 0.60
C GLY A 583 -9.72 -15.73 1.61
N ALA A 584 -11.06 -15.81 1.68
CA ALA A 584 -11.86 -14.98 2.59
C ALA A 584 -11.53 -15.26 4.06
N LEU A 585 -11.43 -16.53 4.42
CA LEU A 585 -11.06 -16.95 5.79
C LEU A 585 -9.60 -16.62 6.10
N THR A 586 -8.69 -16.76 5.12
CA THR A 586 -7.28 -16.39 5.28
C THR A 586 -7.16 -14.90 5.57
N PHE A 587 -7.88 -14.06 4.81
CA PHE A 587 -7.95 -12.62 5.05
C PHE A 587 -8.46 -12.29 6.46
N LEU A 588 -9.57 -12.91 6.92
CA LEU A 588 -10.07 -12.68 8.28
C LEU A 588 -9.05 -13.09 9.35
N VAL A 589 -8.34 -14.20 9.15
CA VAL A 589 -7.27 -14.63 10.03
C VAL A 589 -6.13 -13.61 10.05
N LEU A 590 -5.66 -13.13 8.90
CA LEU A 590 -4.65 -12.07 8.81
C LEU A 590 -5.11 -10.80 9.54
N LEU A 591 -6.30 -10.31 9.23
CA LEU A 591 -6.89 -9.11 9.80
C LEU A 591 -6.97 -9.17 11.34
N LEU A 592 -7.41 -10.29 11.90
CA LEU A 592 -7.64 -10.44 13.33
C LEU A 592 -6.38 -10.83 14.13
N SER A 593 -5.37 -11.37 13.45
CA SER A 593 -4.16 -11.91 14.10
C SER A 593 -2.94 -11.00 14.02
N LEU A 594 -2.79 -10.21 12.96
CA LEU A 594 -1.62 -9.36 12.77
C LEU A 594 -1.64 -8.16 13.73
N ARG A 595 -0.45 -7.75 14.21
CA ARG A 595 -0.28 -6.65 15.18
C ARG A 595 0.78 -5.62 14.78
N LEU A 596 1.29 -5.68 13.54
CA LEU A 596 2.39 -4.83 13.03
C LEU A 596 2.19 -3.34 13.35
N HIS A 597 1.03 -2.78 13.01
CA HIS A 597 0.68 -1.38 13.31
C HIS A 597 -0.36 -1.23 14.44
N LEU A 598 -0.64 -2.29 15.20
CA LEU A 598 -1.64 -2.30 16.28
C LEU A 598 -1.03 -2.39 17.69
N GLY A 599 0.26 -2.10 17.84
CA GLY A 599 0.94 -2.04 19.14
C GLY A 599 2.33 -2.66 19.19
N MET A 600 2.79 -3.37 18.15
CA MET A 600 4.15 -3.87 18.11
C MET A 600 5.18 -2.73 17.98
N THR A 601 6.29 -2.88 18.69
CA THR A 601 7.49 -2.05 18.55
C THR A 601 8.24 -2.37 17.26
N ASP A 602 9.12 -1.47 16.82
CA ASP A 602 9.90 -1.66 15.59
C ASP A 602 10.82 -2.90 15.69
N ASP A 603 11.39 -3.16 16.87
CA ASP A 603 12.21 -4.36 17.12
C ASP A 603 11.40 -5.67 17.07
N GLU A 604 10.15 -5.65 17.56
CA GLU A 604 9.26 -6.82 17.48
C GLU A 604 8.82 -7.11 16.04
N ILE A 605 8.57 -6.07 15.24
CA ILE A 605 8.25 -6.18 13.82
C ILE A 605 9.46 -6.78 13.09
N LEU A 606 10.65 -6.21 13.29
CA LEU A 606 11.91 -6.70 12.72
C LEU A 606 12.15 -8.18 13.06
N ARG A 607 11.92 -8.56 14.32
CA ARG A 607 12.06 -9.94 14.77
C ARG A 607 11.04 -10.88 14.09
N ALA A 608 9.79 -10.46 13.98
CA ALA A 608 8.75 -11.24 13.32
C ALA A 608 9.03 -11.45 11.83
N GLU A 609 9.48 -10.41 11.12
CA GLU A 609 9.87 -10.50 9.70
C GLU A 609 11.04 -11.47 9.53
N MET A 610 12.08 -11.33 10.35
CA MET A 610 13.26 -12.19 10.27
C MET A 610 12.93 -13.67 10.51
N VAL A 611 12.09 -13.95 11.52
CA VAL A 611 11.60 -15.31 11.78
C VAL A 611 10.83 -15.85 10.59
N ALA A 612 9.89 -15.08 10.02
CA ALA A 612 9.11 -15.52 8.87
C ALA A 612 10.00 -15.84 7.65
N GLN A 613 10.97 -14.96 7.34
CA GLN A 613 11.90 -15.16 6.22
C GLN A 613 12.77 -16.41 6.39
N LEU A 614 13.29 -16.65 7.60
CA LEU A 614 14.14 -17.81 7.91
C LEU A 614 13.35 -19.12 8.00
N CYS A 615 12.09 -19.08 8.44
CA CYS A 615 11.22 -20.25 8.50
C CYS A 615 10.78 -20.71 7.11
N MET A 616 10.61 -19.80 6.15
CA MET A 616 10.34 -20.17 4.76
C MET A 616 11.55 -20.86 4.11
N ASN A 617 12.73 -20.26 4.19
CA ASN A 617 13.96 -20.78 3.58
C ASN A 617 15.20 -20.42 4.42
N ASP A 618 16.26 -21.24 4.36
CA ASP A 618 17.58 -20.83 4.84
C ASP A 618 18.06 -19.62 4.01
N ARG A 619 18.68 -18.59 4.63
CA ARG A 619 19.05 -17.34 3.94
C ARG A 619 20.49 -16.92 4.19
N THR A 620 21.13 -16.27 3.22
CA THR A 620 22.41 -15.57 3.45
C THR A 620 22.18 -14.28 4.23
N HIS A 621 23.24 -13.75 4.86
CA HIS A 621 23.21 -12.43 5.50
C HIS A 621 22.77 -11.33 4.51
N SER A 622 23.35 -11.30 3.31
CA SER A 622 23.02 -10.32 2.28
C SER A 622 21.56 -10.43 1.84
N SER A 623 21.03 -11.64 1.66
CA SER A 623 19.63 -11.84 1.30
C SER A 623 18.67 -11.35 2.39
N LEU A 624 19.00 -11.54 3.67
CA LEU A 624 18.19 -11.01 4.77
C LEU A 624 18.28 -9.49 4.85
N LEU A 625 19.47 -8.92 4.68
CA LEU A 625 19.63 -7.46 4.62
C LEU A 625 18.81 -6.87 3.47
N ASP A 626 18.86 -7.46 2.27
CA ASP A 626 18.09 -6.95 1.13
C ASP A 626 16.58 -7.05 1.39
N LEU A 627 16.10 -8.18 1.94
CA LEU A 627 14.67 -8.40 2.19
C LEU A 627 14.13 -7.55 3.34
N ILE A 628 14.92 -7.31 4.39
CA ILE A 628 14.46 -6.74 5.67
C ILE A 628 14.96 -5.29 5.88
N SER A 629 16.19 -4.96 5.47
CA SER A 629 16.77 -3.62 5.77
C SER A 629 16.20 -2.50 4.90
N LEU A 630 15.56 -2.82 3.77
CA LEU A 630 14.79 -1.84 2.99
C LEU A 630 13.49 -1.41 3.69
N GLU A 631 13.05 -2.15 4.73
CA GLU A 631 11.89 -1.80 5.57
C GLU A 631 12.16 -0.56 6.45
N TYR A 632 13.43 -0.28 6.76
CA TYR A 632 13.87 0.81 7.66
C TYR A 632 14.84 1.81 7.02
N ASN A 633 15.23 1.60 5.76
CA ASN A 633 16.14 2.49 5.05
C ASN A 633 15.61 2.88 3.66
N PRO A 634 15.05 4.09 3.49
CA PRO A 634 14.57 4.56 2.20
C PRO A 634 15.69 4.86 1.19
N ASN A 635 16.98 4.71 1.54
CA ASN A 635 18.08 4.94 0.62
C ASN A 635 19.25 3.94 0.81
N PRO A 636 19.19 2.74 0.19
CA PRO A 636 20.26 1.73 0.28
C PRO A 636 21.62 2.24 -0.24
N LYS A 637 21.63 3.30 -1.07
CA LYS A 637 22.86 3.90 -1.63
C LYS A 637 23.55 4.91 -0.70
N SER A 638 22.92 5.30 0.41
CA SER A 638 23.46 6.33 1.33
C SER A 638 24.48 5.79 2.35
N GLY A 639 24.69 4.47 2.46
CA GLY A 639 25.72 3.87 3.32
C GLY A 639 25.54 4.05 4.83
N ILE A 640 24.52 4.77 5.29
CA ILE A 640 24.16 4.94 6.70
C ILE A 640 22.92 4.09 6.94
N ILE A 641 23.04 3.05 7.78
CA ILE A 641 21.95 2.14 8.15
C ILE A 641 21.55 2.48 9.60
N PRO A 642 20.51 3.29 9.84
CA PRO A 642 19.85 3.32 11.14
C PRO A 642 19.26 1.92 11.39
N GLY A 643 19.71 1.24 12.46
CA GLY A 643 19.21 -0.11 12.82
C GLY A 643 20.17 -1.28 12.55
N SER A 644 21.38 -1.06 12.02
CA SER A 644 22.35 -2.16 11.82
C SER A 644 22.69 -2.90 13.12
N LEU A 645 22.72 -2.20 14.26
CA LEU A 645 22.95 -2.80 15.58
C LEU A 645 21.78 -3.68 16.06
N SER A 646 20.52 -3.30 15.79
CA SER A 646 19.36 -4.12 16.15
C SER A 646 19.22 -5.31 15.21
N PHE A 647 19.47 -5.13 13.91
CA PHE A 647 19.46 -6.23 12.93
C PHE A 647 20.41 -7.37 13.32
N GLU A 648 21.69 -7.07 13.56
CA GLU A 648 22.68 -8.09 13.94
C GLU A 648 22.33 -8.76 15.27
N SER A 649 21.84 -7.99 16.24
CA SER A 649 21.40 -8.51 17.54
C SER A 649 20.22 -9.47 17.39
N VAL A 650 19.22 -9.11 16.56
CA VAL A 650 18.05 -9.95 16.31
C VAL A 650 18.46 -11.20 15.55
N LEU A 651 19.29 -11.09 14.50
CA LEU A 651 19.78 -12.23 13.71
C LEU A 651 20.53 -13.23 14.57
N SER A 652 21.46 -12.75 15.40
CA SER A 652 22.19 -13.58 16.34
C SER A 652 21.26 -14.26 17.35
N ALA A 653 20.16 -13.61 17.74
CA ALA A 653 19.19 -14.17 18.67
C ALA A 653 18.32 -15.26 18.05
N VAL A 654 17.89 -15.12 16.78
CA VAL A 654 16.91 -16.03 16.14
C VAL A 654 17.52 -17.13 15.27
N ALA A 655 18.77 -16.99 14.83
CA ALA A 655 19.35 -17.88 13.84
C ALA A 655 20.69 -18.49 14.26
N ASP A 656 20.95 -19.71 13.77
CA ASP A 656 22.25 -20.37 13.78
C ASP A 656 22.88 -20.27 12.38
N PHE A 657 24.19 -20.02 12.33
CA PHE A 657 24.95 -19.96 11.08
C PHE A 657 25.50 -21.34 10.70
N LYS A 658 25.09 -21.86 9.54
CA LYS A 658 25.68 -23.05 8.91
C LYS A 658 26.86 -22.64 8.04
N ALA A 659 28.05 -23.13 8.38
CA ALA A 659 29.26 -22.84 7.64
C ALA A 659 29.22 -23.40 6.19
N PRO A 660 29.94 -22.80 5.23
CA PRO A 660 30.08 -23.30 3.87
C PRO A 660 30.56 -24.76 3.85
N VAL A 661 29.93 -25.59 3.01
CA VAL A 661 30.32 -27.01 2.82
C VAL A 661 30.87 -27.20 1.41
N PHE A 662 31.99 -27.92 1.29
CA PHE A 662 32.53 -28.35 0.00
C PHE A 662 31.84 -29.64 -0.43
N GLU A 663 31.19 -29.61 -1.59
CA GLU A 663 30.63 -30.81 -2.19
C GLU A 663 31.75 -31.67 -2.83
N PRO A 664 31.56 -33.00 -2.94
CA PRO A 664 32.54 -33.90 -3.56
C PRO A 664 32.90 -33.58 -5.03
N GLY A 665 32.21 -32.63 -5.67
CA GLY A 665 32.49 -32.13 -7.03
C GLY A 665 33.29 -30.82 -7.09
N GLY A 666 33.75 -30.28 -5.96
CA GLY A 666 34.52 -29.03 -5.90
C GLY A 666 33.68 -27.76 -5.88
N SER A 667 32.35 -27.85 -5.93
CA SER A 667 31.41 -26.75 -5.67
C SER A 667 31.38 -26.41 -4.18
N MET A 668 31.55 -25.12 -3.85
CA MET A 668 31.42 -24.61 -2.49
C MET A 668 29.99 -24.09 -2.29
N GLN A 669 29.23 -24.69 -1.37
CA GLN A 669 27.94 -24.15 -0.95
C GLN A 669 28.17 -22.96 0.00
N GLN A 670 27.51 -21.84 -0.24
CA GLN A 670 27.61 -20.66 0.62
C GLN A 670 27.04 -20.93 2.02
N GLY A 671 27.60 -20.28 3.04
CA GLY A 671 27.09 -20.38 4.41
C GLY A 671 25.75 -19.66 4.56
N MET A 672 24.83 -20.26 5.31
CA MET A 672 23.43 -19.84 5.42
C MET A 672 22.98 -19.76 6.88
N TYR A 673 22.04 -18.87 7.17
CA TYR A 673 21.36 -18.76 8.46
C TYR A 673 20.10 -19.60 8.49
N THR A 674 19.88 -20.26 9.62
CA THR A 674 18.74 -21.15 9.86
C THR A 674 18.09 -20.88 11.21
N PRO A 675 16.77 -20.99 11.37
CA PRO A 675 16.13 -20.71 12.65
C PRO A 675 16.62 -21.64 13.76
N LYS A 676 16.83 -21.08 14.96
CA LYS A 676 17.12 -21.86 16.17
C LYS A 676 15.95 -22.76 16.55
N ALA A 677 16.23 -23.83 17.30
CA ALA A 677 15.21 -24.73 17.85
C ALA A 677 14.14 -23.99 18.69
N GLU A 678 14.56 -22.97 19.45
CA GLU A 678 13.64 -22.16 20.27
C GLU A 678 12.66 -21.33 19.43
N VAL A 679 13.08 -20.90 18.23
CA VAL A 679 12.22 -20.13 17.31
C VAL A 679 11.08 -21.02 16.81
N TRP A 680 11.37 -22.26 16.42
CA TRP A 680 10.32 -23.21 16.02
C TRP A 680 9.33 -23.52 17.14
N ASP A 681 9.79 -23.54 18.39
CA ASP A 681 8.94 -23.88 19.53
C ASP A 681 8.07 -22.72 20.04
N LYS A 682 8.57 -21.47 19.96
CA LYS A 682 7.95 -20.31 20.62
C LYS A 682 7.56 -19.17 19.69
N GLU A 683 8.16 -19.07 18.51
CA GLU A 683 8.08 -17.86 17.68
C GLU A 683 7.54 -18.08 16.28
N PHE A 684 7.64 -19.30 15.73
CA PHE A 684 7.09 -19.61 14.42
C PHE A 684 5.57 -19.34 14.38
N ASP A 685 5.16 -18.49 13.43
CA ASP A 685 3.77 -18.11 13.23
C ASP A 685 3.41 -18.22 11.73
N PRO A 686 2.58 -19.20 11.35
CA PRO A 686 2.14 -19.37 9.96
C PRO A 686 1.43 -18.14 9.39
N VAL A 687 0.79 -17.32 10.23
CA VAL A 687 0.08 -16.11 9.78
C VAL A 687 1.05 -15.08 9.18
N MET A 688 2.20 -14.88 9.80
CA MET A 688 3.24 -13.98 9.29
C MET A 688 3.84 -14.51 7.97
N VAL A 689 4.03 -15.83 7.87
CA VAL A 689 4.50 -16.46 6.62
C VAL A 689 3.50 -16.27 5.49
N ILE A 690 2.21 -16.51 5.74
CA ILE A 690 1.13 -16.32 4.76
C ILE A 690 1.07 -14.86 4.29
N LEU A 691 1.29 -13.89 5.18
CA LEU A 691 1.32 -12.47 4.81
C LEU A 691 2.44 -12.14 3.82
N ARG A 692 3.58 -12.85 3.87
CA ARG A 692 4.81 -12.51 3.13
C ARG A 692 5.05 -13.33 1.88
N THR A 693 4.13 -14.24 1.53
CA THR A 693 4.24 -15.01 0.28
C THR A 693 2.91 -15.19 -0.42
N VAL A 694 2.97 -15.09 -1.74
CA VAL A 694 1.89 -15.40 -2.68
C VAL A 694 1.94 -16.90 -3.04
N TYR A 695 3.08 -17.56 -2.86
CA TYR A 695 3.25 -18.96 -3.25
C TYR A 695 2.88 -19.89 -2.11
N ARG A 696 1.83 -20.70 -2.34
CA ARG A 696 1.43 -21.79 -1.43
C ARG A 696 2.59 -22.75 -1.09
N ARG A 697 3.55 -22.94 -2.00
CA ARG A 697 4.74 -23.78 -1.77
C ARG A 697 5.64 -23.27 -0.65
N ASP A 698 5.72 -21.96 -0.44
CA ASP A 698 6.60 -21.36 0.57
C ASP A 698 5.98 -21.54 1.96
N VAL A 699 4.64 -21.42 2.06
CA VAL A 699 3.88 -21.77 3.27
C VAL A 699 4.05 -23.26 3.60
N GLN A 700 3.94 -24.13 2.58
CA GLN A 700 4.15 -25.57 2.74
C GLN A 700 5.58 -25.89 3.20
N SER A 701 6.59 -25.25 2.60
CA SER A 701 8.00 -25.41 2.99
C SER A 701 8.20 -25.08 4.48
N ALA A 702 7.63 -23.96 4.96
CA ALA A 702 7.71 -23.60 6.37
C ALA A 702 7.06 -24.65 7.28
N MET A 703 5.89 -25.17 6.91
CA MET A 703 5.19 -26.22 7.66
C MET A 703 5.91 -27.58 7.64
N ASP A 704 6.53 -27.95 6.52
CA ASP A 704 7.31 -29.18 6.38
C ASP A 704 8.56 -29.14 7.26
N ARG A 705 9.25 -28.00 7.29
CA ARG A 705 10.42 -27.76 8.16
C ARG A 705 10.03 -27.79 9.64
N TYR A 706 8.90 -27.19 9.99
CA TYR A 706 8.34 -27.27 11.33
C TYR A 706 8.01 -28.73 11.74
N THR A 707 7.41 -29.48 10.83
CA THR A 707 7.11 -30.91 11.03
C THR A 707 8.38 -31.73 11.23
N ALA A 708 9.43 -31.45 10.45
CA ALA A 708 10.74 -32.09 10.61
C ALA A 708 11.36 -31.80 11.98
N PHE A 709 11.26 -30.55 12.46
CA PHE A 709 11.71 -30.17 13.80
C PHE A 709 10.98 -30.95 14.91
N LEU A 710 9.65 -31.07 14.83
CA LEU A 710 8.88 -31.81 15.85
C LEU A 710 9.21 -33.31 15.88
N LYS A 711 9.46 -33.91 14.70
CA LYS A 711 9.89 -35.30 14.58
C LYS A 711 11.30 -35.50 15.13
N GLN A 712 12.24 -34.61 14.81
CA GLN A 712 13.62 -34.68 15.30
C GLN A 712 13.71 -34.48 16.82
N SER A 713 12.89 -33.58 17.37
CA SER A 713 12.84 -33.32 18.82
C SER A 713 11.98 -34.31 19.61
N SER A 714 11.40 -35.33 18.95
CA SER A 714 10.46 -36.29 19.56
C SER A 714 9.26 -35.63 20.27
N LYS A 715 8.89 -34.41 19.87
CA LYS A 715 7.77 -33.66 20.47
C LYS A 715 6.42 -34.10 19.91
N PHE A 716 6.35 -34.40 18.61
CA PHE A 716 5.14 -34.89 17.96
C PHE A 716 5.48 -35.77 16.74
N PRO A 717 4.94 -37.00 16.63
CA PRO A 717 5.30 -37.93 15.56
C PRO A 717 4.47 -37.76 14.27
N GLY A 718 3.29 -37.14 14.35
CA GLY A 718 2.35 -37.00 13.23
C GLY A 718 2.54 -35.75 12.38
N ASN A 719 1.52 -35.40 11.60
CA ASN A 719 1.44 -34.12 10.90
C ASN A 719 0.83 -33.07 11.85
N PRO A 720 1.56 -32.02 12.21
CA PRO A 720 1.08 -31.03 13.15
C PRO A 720 0.04 -30.10 12.51
N TRP A 721 -0.93 -29.71 13.32
CA TRP A 721 -1.79 -28.57 13.07
C TRP A 721 -0.95 -27.28 13.02
N PRO A 722 -1.33 -26.27 12.22
CA PRO A 722 -0.63 -24.98 12.21
C PRO A 722 -0.48 -24.40 13.64
N PRO A 723 0.76 -24.09 14.08
CA PRO A 723 1.01 -23.59 15.43
C PRO A 723 0.70 -22.09 15.49
N TYR A 724 -0.58 -21.76 15.70
CA TYR A 724 -0.96 -20.37 15.87
C TYR A 724 -0.43 -19.83 17.20
N LYS A 725 0.46 -18.83 17.12
CA LYS A 725 1.10 -18.20 18.27
C LYS A 725 0.09 -17.40 19.12
N LYS A 726 0.30 -17.38 20.44
CA LYS A 726 -0.36 -16.45 21.36
C LYS A 726 -0.09 -15.01 20.91
N ARG A 727 -1.15 -14.22 20.75
CA ARG A 727 -1.06 -12.89 20.15
C ARG A 727 -0.49 -11.86 21.13
N THR A 728 0.31 -10.93 20.63
CA THR A 728 0.75 -9.76 21.39
C THR A 728 -0.46 -8.91 21.78
N ALA A 729 -0.35 -8.21 22.91
CA ALA A 729 -1.43 -7.41 23.44
C ALA A 729 -1.87 -6.35 22.42
N LEU A 730 -3.18 -6.28 22.18
CA LEU A 730 -3.75 -5.29 21.28
C LEU A 730 -3.76 -3.92 21.97
N HIS A 731 -3.28 -2.89 21.29
CA HIS A 731 -3.33 -1.54 21.83
C HIS A 731 -4.80 -1.12 22.12
N PRO A 732 -5.08 -0.45 23.26
CA PRO A 732 -6.45 -0.15 23.68
C PRO A 732 -7.32 0.56 22.63
N SER A 733 -6.73 1.44 21.82
CA SER A 733 -7.44 2.18 20.76
C SER A 733 -8.07 1.29 19.68
N TYR A 734 -7.62 0.03 19.54
CA TYR A 734 -8.09 -0.90 18.52
C TYR A 734 -8.95 -2.04 19.09
N LYS A 735 -9.32 -2.00 20.38
CA LYS A 735 -10.16 -3.03 21.03
C LYS A 735 -11.45 -3.34 20.29
N GLY A 736 -11.98 -2.39 19.52
CA GLY A 736 -13.15 -2.59 18.66
C GLY A 736 -13.00 -3.73 17.66
N LEU A 737 -11.77 -4.07 17.24
CA LEU A 737 -11.49 -5.17 16.30
C LEU A 737 -11.96 -6.53 16.85
N ILE A 738 -11.91 -6.73 18.17
CA ILE A 738 -12.35 -7.95 18.85
C ILE A 738 -13.86 -8.17 18.66
N LYS A 739 -14.65 -7.11 18.44
CA LYS A 739 -16.10 -7.22 18.22
C LYS A 739 -16.45 -8.02 16.96
N LEU A 740 -15.54 -8.12 15.97
CA LEU A 740 -15.73 -8.98 14.80
C LEU A 740 -15.83 -10.47 15.19
N LEU A 741 -15.05 -10.91 16.17
CA LEU A 741 -15.09 -12.28 16.69
C LEU A 741 -16.36 -12.57 17.49
N HIS A 742 -17.11 -11.53 17.83
CA HIS A 742 -18.32 -11.56 18.63
C HIS A 742 -19.46 -10.83 17.90
N CYS A 743 -19.65 -11.15 16.62
CA CYS A 743 -20.79 -10.69 15.83
C CYS A 743 -21.64 -11.87 15.35
N LYS A 744 -22.94 -11.61 15.12
CA LYS A 744 -23.91 -12.67 14.81
C LYS A 744 -23.61 -13.29 13.45
N THR A 745 -23.27 -12.46 12.46
CA THR A 745 -22.96 -12.91 11.11
C THR A 745 -21.78 -13.88 11.09
N LEU A 746 -20.68 -13.57 11.78
CA LEU A 746 -19.52 -14.47 11.83
C LEU A 746 -19.87 -15.80 12.50
N HIS A 747 -20.63 -15.79 13.61
CA HIS A 747 -21.04 -17.03 14.27
C HIS A 747 -21.91 -17.92 13.37
N ILE A 748 -22.80 -17.31 12.57
CA ILE A 748 -23.62 -18.03 11.61
C ILE A 748 -22.75 -18.67 10.53
N VAL A 749 -21.74 -17.94 10.05
CA VAL A 749 -20.77 -18.48 9.10
C VAL A 749 -19.98 -19.64 9.72
N LEU A 750 -19.42 -19.48 10.91
CA LEU A 750 -18.66 -20.53 11.59
C LEU A 750 -19.52 -21.78 11.84
N PHE A 751 -20.76 -21.61 12.30
CA PHE A 751 -21.71 -22.72 12.47
C PHE A 751 -22.02 -23.42 11.15
N THR A 752 -22.30 -22.66 10.09
CA THR A 752 -22.63 -23.21 8.77
C THR A 752 -21.47 -23.98 8.17
N LEU A 753 -20.25 -23.45 8.29
CA LEU A 753 -19.04 -24.12 7.84
C LEU A 753 -18.78 -25.39 8.64
N LEU A 754 -18.82 -25.36 9.97
CA LEU A 754 -18.68 -26.57 10.80
C LEU A 754 -19.70 -27.65 10.44
N TYR A 755 -20.97 -27.26 10.25
CA TYR A 755 -22.02 -28.20 9.84
C TYR A 755 -21.71 -28.84 8.48
N LYS A 756 -21.36 -28.03 7.48
CA LYS A 756 -20.98 -28.55 6.15
C LYS A 756 -19.71 -29.43 6.22
N ILE A 757 -18.74 -29.14 7.09
CA ILE A 757 -17.53 -29.96 7.28
C ILE A 757 -17.94 -31.35 7.77
N LEU A 758 -18.89 -31.43 8.70
CA LEU A 758 -19.42 -32.73 9.16
C LEU A 758 -20.12 -33.50 8.05
N MET A 759 -20.82 -32.81 7.15
CA MET A 759 -21.55 -33.39 6.02
C MET A 759 -20.66 -33.73 4.79
N ASP A 760 -19.33 -33.62 4.89
CA ASP A 760 -18.39 -33.92 3.80
C ASP A 760 -18.65 -33.10 2.52
N HIS A 761 -19.05 -31.85 2.68
CA HIS A 761 -19.29 -30.98 1.53
C HIS A 761 -18.01 -30.75 0.72
N GLN A 762 -18.08 -30.97 -0.59
CA GLN A 762 -16.91 -30.97 -1.50
C GLN A 762 -16.01 -29.74 -1.38
N ASN A 763 -16.57 -28.55 -1.21
CA ASN A 763 -15.80 -27.29 -1.17
C ASN A 763 -15.08 -27.02 0.17
N LEU A 764 -15.09 -27.94 1.12
CA LEU A 764 -14.45 -27.76 2.42
C LEU A 764 -13.17 -28.57 2.54
N SER A 765 -12.04 -27.86 2.58
CA SER A 765 -10.71 -28.44 2.75
C SER A 765 -10.29 -28.49 4.22
N GLU A 766 -9.22 -29.22 4.51
CA GLU A 766 -8.56 -29.18 5.82
C GLU A 766 -8.08 -27.77 6.16
N HIS A 767 -7.62 -27.00 5.18
CA HIS A 767 -7.23 -25.59 5.38
C HIS A 767 -8.41 -24.72 5.84
N VAL A 768 -9.60 -24.89 5.25
CA VAL A 768 -10.82 -24.22 5.71
C VAL A 768 -11.13 -24.60 7.16
N LEU A 769 -11.01 -25.89 7.51
CA LEU A 769 -11.19 -26.35 8.88
C LEU A 769 -10.18 -25.70 9.85
N CYS A 770 -8.90 -25.61 9.49
CA CYS A 770 -7.86 -24.92 10.25
C CYS A 770 -8.26 -23.48 10.59
N MET A 771 -8.72 -22.72 9.60
CA MET A 771 -9.11 -21.32 9.79
C MET A 771 -10.38 -21.17 10.62
N VAL A 772 -11.38 -22.03 10.41
CA VAL A 772 -12.63 -22.02 11.19
C VAL A 772 -12.36 -22.30 12.67
N LEU A 773 -11.59 -23.35 12.98
CA LEU A 773 -11.21 -23.67 14.35
C LEU A 773 -10.37 -22.55 14.96
N TYR A 774 -9.46 -21.96 14.18
CA TYR A 774 -8.63 -20.86 14.66
C TYR A 774 -9.42 -19.59 14.97
N LEU A 775 -10.41 -19.22 14.15
CA LEU A 775 -11.29 -18.08 14.43
C LEU A 775 -12.13 -18.29 15.69
N ILE A 776 -12.62 -19.52 15.94
CA ILE A 776 -13.32 -19.87 17.19
C ILE A 776 -12.36 -19.75 18.38
N GLU A 777 -11.14 -20.26 18.25
CA GLU A 777 -10.12 -20.19 19.28
C GLU A 777 -9.76 -18.73 19.62
N LEU A 778 -9.57 -17.88 18.61
CA LEU A 778 -9.35 -16.44 18.78
C LEU A 778 -10.52 -15.75 19.49
N GLY A 779 -11.76 -16.10 19.13
CA GLY A 779 -12.95 -15.53 19.75
C GLY A 779 -13.10 -15.93 21.21
N LEU A 780 -12.70 -17.15 21.57
CA LEU A 780 -12.61 -17.54 22.99
C LEU A 780 -11.54 -16.70 23.69
N GLU A 781 -10.31 -16.65 23.18
CA GLU A 781 -9.21 -15.92 23.82
C GLU A 781 -9.50 -14.43 24.10
N ASN A 782 -10.34 -13.81 23.27
CA ASN A 782 -10.67 -12.38 23.35
C ASN A 782 -12.09 -12.11 23.86
N SER A 783 -12.66 -13.01 24.68
CA SER A 783 -14.00 -12.79 25.27
C SER A 783 -14.07 -11.46 26.04
N PRO A 784 -15.11 -10.63 25.84
CA PRO A 784 -15.42 -9.55 26.77
C PRO A 784 -15.65 -10.16 28.17
N GLU A 785 -15.31 -9.40 29.21
CA GLU A 785 -15.21 -9.81 30.63
C GLU A 785 -16.30 -10.80 31.10
N GLN A 786 -15.90 -11.72 32.01
CA GLN A 786 -16.74 -12.79 32.57
C GLN A 786 -18.16 -12.31 32.89
N GLU A 787 -19.17 -12.93 32.28
CA GLU A 787 -20.57 -12.80 32.70
C GLU A 787 -20.63 -13.08 34.21
N SER A 788 -21.06 -12.09 35.01
CA SER A 788 -21.52 -12.33 36.36
C SER A 788 -22.70 -13.28 36.29
N ASP A 789 -22.66 -14.37 37.08
CA ASP A 789 -23.59 -15.50 37.12
C ASP A 789 -25.07 -15.13 37.45
N GLU A 790 -25.51 -13.87 37.31
CA GLU A 790 -26.84 -13.36 37.67
C GLU A 790 -27.64 -12.86 36.46
N GLU A 791 -28.05 -13.73 35.54
CA GLU A 791 -29.22 -13.49 34.69
C GLU A 791 -30.10 -14.75 34.55
N GLU A 792 -30.55 -15.27 35.68
CA GLU A 792 -31.88 -15.91 35.77
C GLU A 792 -32.88 -14.85 36.23
N SER A 793 -33.37 -13.99 35.31
CA SER A 793 -34.70 -13.32 35.36
C SER A 793 -34.77 -12.04 34.51
N ALA A 794 -34.83 -12.18 33.19
CA ALA A 794 -35.38 -11.11 32.34
C ALA A 794 -36.21 -11.69 31.20
N SER A 795 -37.38 -12.20 31.54
CA SER A 795 -38.50 -12.27 30.61
C SER A 795 -38.92 -10.84 30.27
N GLY A 796 -38.70 -10.40 29.02
CA GLY A 796 -39.42 -9.25 28.46
C GLY A 796 -38.59 -8.08 27.92
N GLN A 797 -37.61 -8.34 27.05
CA GLN A 797 -37.21 -7.34 26.05
C GLN A 797 -37.29 -7.98 24.66
N GLU A 798 -37.96 -7.28 23.75
CA GLU A 798 -38.37 -7.74 22.41
C GLU A 798 -37.25 -8.50 21.70
N ARG A 799 -37.38 -9.83 21.66
CA ARG A 799 -36.52 -10.71 20.87
C ARG A 799 -36.78 -10.38 19.41
N CYS A 800 -35.80 -9.78 18.73
CA CYS A 800 -35.80 -9.73 17.28
C CYS A 800 -35.80 -11.18 16.79
N HIS A 801 -36.97 -11.69 16.39
CA HIS A 801 -37.21 -13.10 16.06
C HIS A 801 -36.52 -13.59 14.77
N ASP A 802 -35.67 -12.75 14.15
CA ASP A 802 -35.08 -12.97 12.83
C ASP A 802 -33.60 -13.43 12.84
N SER A 803 -32.90 -13.47 13.97
CA SER A 803 -31.48 -13.90 14.00
C SER A 803 -31.28 -15.30 14.60
N TRP A 804 -30.43 -16.14 13.99
CA TRP A 804 -30.13 -17.51 14.45
C TRP A 804 -29.60 -17.56 15.89
N PHE A 805 -28.87 -16.53 16.33
CA PHE A 805 -28.32 -16.41 17.67
C PHE A 805 -28.98 -15.28 18.46
N PRO A 806 -29.17 -15.45 19.78
CA PRO A 806 -29.82 -14.46 20.64
C PRO A 806 -28.99 -13.18 20.81
N GLY A 807 -27.68 -13.33 21.01
CA GLY A 807 -26.74 -12.23 21.25
C GLY A 807 -25.53 -12.28 20.31
N SER A 808 -24.55 -11.43 20.58
CA SER A 808 -23.31 -11.35 19.79
C SER A 808 -22.12 -11.98 20.50
N ASN A 809 -22.22 -12.39 21.76
CA ASN A 809 -21.13 -13.05 22.49
C ASN A 809 -20.97 -14.53 22.03
N LEU A 810 -19.76 -14.88 21.58
CA LEU A 810 -19.42 -16.22 21.06
C LEU A 810 -19.59 -17.29 22.14
N VAL A 811 -19.05 -17.05 23.34
CA VAL A 811 -19.07 -17.99 24.47
C VAL A 811 -20.50 -18.41 24.78
N SER A 812 -21.43 -17.46 24.77
CA SER A 812 -22.85 -17.72 24.97
C SER A 812 -23.55 -18.39 23.79
N ASN A 813 -23.16 -18.05 22.57
CA ASN A 813 -23.75 -18.61 21.35
C ASN A 813 -23.28 -20.04 21.09
N MET A 814 -22.12 -20.44 21.59
CA MET A 814 -21.58 -21.79 21.38
C MET A 814 -22.49 -22.90 21.92
N ARG A 815 -23.22 -22.64 23.02
CA ARG A 815 -24.21 -23.55 23.63
C ARG A 815 -25.62 -23.44 23.03
N HIS A 816 -25.88 -22.45 22.18
CA HIS A 816 -27.21 -22.23 21.62
C HIS A 816 -27.54 -23.29 20.56
N PHE A 817 -28.69 -23.96 20.69
CA PHE A 817 -29.13 -24.98 19.73
C PHE A 817 -30.00 -24.36 18.63
N ILE A 818 -29.55 -24.51 17.39
CA ILE A 818 -30.32 -24.16 16.19
C ILE A 818 -31.13 -25.38 15.78
N ASN A 819 -32.44 -25.31 15.99
CA ASN A 819 -33.34 -26.44 15.77
C ASN A 819 -33.82 -26.53 14.31
N TYR A 820 -34.25 -25.41 13.73
CA TYR A 820 -34.85 -25.36 12.40
C TYR A 820 -34.31 -24.19 11.59
N VAL A 821 -33.82 -24.47 10.37
CA VAL A 821 -33.30 -23.47 9.44
C VAL A 821 -34.13 -23.50 8.17
N ARG A 822 -34.57 -22.32 7.71
CA ARG A 822 -35.27 -22.17 6.44
C ARG A 822 -34.23 -21.95 5.33
N VAL A 823 -34.20 -22.86 4.35
CA VAL A 823 -33.28 -22.84 3.21
C VAL A 823 -34.03 -22.70 1.89
N ARG A 824 -33.40 -22.09 0.88
CA ARG A 824 -33.91 -22.12 -0.50
C ARG A 824 -33.17 -23.21 -1.27
N VAL A 825 -33.92 -24.13 -1.85
CA VAL A 825 -33.39 -25.30 -2.56
C VAL A 825 -34.14 -25.51 -3.87
N PRO A 826 -33.54 -26.12 -4.90
CA PRO A 826 -34.26 -26.56 -6.09
C PRO A 826 -35.43 -27.49 -5.73
N GLU A 827 -36.52 -27.49 -6.49
CA GLU A 827 -37.66 -28.41 -6.29
C GLU A 827 -37.28 -29.90 -6.29
N THR A 828 -36.13 -30.23 -6.89
CA THR A 828 -35.58 -31.59 -6.96
C THR A 828 -34.69 -31.95 -5.78
N ALA A 829 -34.46 -31.03 -4.83
CA ALA A 829 -33.53 -31.23 -3.72
C ALA A 829 -34.10 -32.18 -2.65
N PRO A 830 -33.24 -32.98 -1.98
CA PRO A 830 -33.66 -34.00 -1.02
C PRO A 830 -34.40 -33.44 0.22
N GLU A 831 -34.25 -32.15 0.51
CA GLU A 831 -34.91 -31.46 1.63
C GLU A 831 -36.38 -31.10 1.35
N VAL A 832 -36.81 -31.13 0.09
CA VAL A 832 -38.20 -30.86 -0.29
C VAL A 832 -39.03 -32.10 0.00
N LYS A 833 -39.74 -32.12 1.13
CA LYS A 833 -40.71 -33.18 1.44
C LYS A 833 -41.82 -33.18 0.37
N ARG A 834 -41.83 -34.19 -0.50
CA ARG A 834 -43.00 -34.48 -1.36
C ARG A 834 -44.09 -35.09 -0.48
N GLU A 835 -45.05 -34.30 -0.05
CA GLU A 835 -46.33 -34.88 0.35
C GLU A 835 -47.03 -35.42 -0.91
N PRO A 836 -47.56 -36.65 -0.92
CA PRO A 836 -48.40 -37.11 -2.01
C PRO A 836 -49.64 -36.20 -2.10
N PRO A 837 -50.17 -35.92 -3.31
CA PRO A 837 -51.37 -35.11 -3.42
C PRO A 837 -52.49 -35.81 -2.64
N ALA A 838 -53.00 -35.12 -1.63
CA ALA A 838 -54.16 -35.57 -0.87
C ALA A 838 -55.29 -35.86 -1.86
N SER A 839 -55.80 -37.08 -1.82
CA SER A 839 -57.01 -37.45 -2.53
C SER A 839 -58.15 -36.55 -2.05
N THR A 840 -58.92 -36.07 -3.02
CA THR A 840 -60.12 -35.27 -2.84
C THR A 840 -61.06 -35.86 -1.79
N SER A 841 -61.21 -35.19 -0.65
CA SER A 841 -62.48 -35.16 0.07
C SER A 841 -62.57 -33.88 0.91
N SER A 842 -63.75 -33.29 0.82
CA SER A 842 -64.17 -31.99 1.30
C SER A 842 -64.39 -31.93 2.81
N ASP A 843 -64.23 -30.71 3.33
CA ASP A 843 -64.75 -30.15 4.59
C ASP A 843 -64.11 -30.55 5.92
N GLY A 844 -63.58 -29.53 6.60
CA GLY A 844 -63.19 -29.57 8.00
C GLY A 844 -62.22 -28.45 8.37
N LEU A 845 -62.75 -27.28 8.75
CA LEU A 845 -62.01 -26.20 9.41
C LEU A 845 -61.27 -26.76 10.64
N ALA A 846 -59.94 -26.83 10.58
CA ALA A 846 -59.08 -27.08 11.74
C ALA A 846 -57.92 -26.09 11.75
N LEU A 847 -57.82 -25.37 12.87
CA LEU A 847 -56.78 -24.42 13.20
C LEU A 847 -55.38 -25.02 12.95
N SER A 848 -54.59 -24.35 12.11
CA SER A 848 -53.14 -24.51 12.11
C SER A 848 -52.60 -23.92 13.41
N GLN A 849 -52.39 -24.77 14.41
CA GLN A 849 -51.62 -24.44 15.60
C GLN A 849 -50.14 -24.40 15.24
N ASN A 850 -49.53 -23.24 15.51
CA ASN A 850 -48.11 -22.94 15.61
C ASN A 850 -47.18 -24.15 15.81
N SER A 851 -46.40 -24.48 14.77
CA SER A 851 -45.18 -25.27 14.91
C SER A 851 -43.95 -24.35 14.75
N GLY A 852 -43.15 -24.24 15.82
CA GLY A 852 -41.78 -23.71 15.91
C GLY A 852 -41.26 -22.75 14.83
N THR A 853 -40.98 -21.51 15.21
CA THR A 853 -40.29 -20.46 14.43
C THR A 853 -39.04 -20.98 13.71
N ALA A 854 -39.15 -21.26 12.41
CA ALA A 854 -38.01 -21.54 11.54
C ALA A 854 -37.27 -20.23 11.20
N GLN A 855 -35.94 -20.23 11.36
CA GLN A 855 -35.10 -19.03 11.24
C GLN A 855 -34.52 -18.89 9.82
N VAL A 856 -34.46 -17.67 9.28
CA VAL A 856 -33.90 -17.35 7.95
C VAL A 856 -32.61 -16.56 8.12
N PHE A 857 -31.56 -16.91 7.37
CA PHE A 857 -30.35 -16.11 7.27
C PHE A 857 -30.08 -15.73 5.80
N SER A 858 -29.84 -14.45 5.54
CA SER A 858 -29.39 -13.95 4.23
C SER A 858 -28.42 -12.78 4.43
N LEU A 859 -27.14 -13.06 4.16
CA LEU A 859 -26.03 -12.10 4.32
C LEU A 859 -26.26 -10.79 3.53
N VAL A 860 -26.78 -10.90 2.29
CA VAL A 860 -27.06 -9.75 1.40
C VAL A 860 -28.21 -8.90 1.92
N ALA A 861 -29.26 -9.52 2.47
CA ALA A 861 -30.39 -8.80 3.06
C ALA A 861 -29.97 -8.06 4.34
N GLU A 862 -29.09 -8.66 5.14
CA GLU A 862 -28.54 -8.06 6.36
C GLU A 862 -27.63 -6.87 6.04
N ARG A 863 -26.75 -6.97 5.04
CA ARG A 863 -25.93 -5.83 4.55
C ARG A 863 -26.80 -4.67 4.05
N ARG A 864 -27.76 -4.94 3.16
CA ARG A 864 -28.65 -3.90 2.60
C ARG A 864 -29.48 -3.23 3.70
N LYS A 865 -30.02 -4.02 4.63
CA LYS A 865 -30.79 -3.50 5.76
C LYS A 865 -29.94 -2.61 6.67
N LYS A 866 -28.76 -3.08 7.09
CA LYS A 866 -27.87 -2.31 7.97
C LYS A 866 -27.30 -1.06 7.31
N PHE A 867 -26.96 -1.10 6.02
CA PHE A 867 -26.50 0.08 5.30
C PHE A 867 -27.61 1.14 5.19
N GLN A 868 -28.83 0.72 4.85
CA GLN A 868 -29.99 1.61 4.83
C GLN A 868 -30.30 2.19 6.22
N GLU A 869 -30.14 1.39 7.28
CA GLU A 869 -30.29 1.84 8.68
C GLU A 869 -29.20 2.84 9.09
N ILE A 870 -27.95 2.67 8.65
CA ILE A 870 -26.84 3.61 8.89
C ILE A 870 -27.09 4.95 8.17
N ILE A 871 -27.52 4.92 6.90
CA ILE A 871 -27.89 6.12 6.14
C ILE A 871 -29.08 6.83 6.78
N ASN A 872 -30.13 6.08 7.14
CA ASN A 872 -31.35 6.65 7.73
C ASN A 872 -31.15 7.19 9.16
N ARG A 873 -29.99 6.96 9.77
CA ARG A 873 -29.65 7.48 11.10
C ARG A 873 -29.21 8.96 11.09
N ASN A 874 -28.96 9.54 9.90
CA ASN A 874 -28.59 10.95 9.72
C ASN A 874 -29.64 11.80 8.98
N THR A 875 -30.79 11.24 8.60
CA THR A 875 -31.83 12.00 7.89
C THR A 875 -33.21 11.67 8.43
N SER A 876 -33.63 12.41 9.45
CA SER A 876 -35.04 12.51 9.83
C SER A 876 -35.77 13.31 8.75
N GLU A 877 -36.22 12.63 7.69
CA GLU A 877 -37.40 12.93 6.86
C GLU A 877 -37.24 12.33 5.46
N ALA A 878 -38.00 11.28 5.15
CA ALA A 878 -38.68 11.07 3.87
C ALA A 878 -39.25 9.63 3.78
N ASN A 879 -40.42 9.42 4.37
CA ASN A 879 -41.33 8.36 3.94
C ASN A 879 -42.25 8.96 2.88
N GLN A 880 -42.19 8.49 1.63
CA GLN A 880 -43.39 8.31 0.77
C GLN A 880 -43.10 7.52 -0.52
N VAL A 881 -43.77 6.36 -0.60
CA VAL A 881 -44.50 5.78 -1.75
C VAL A 881 -43.71 5.46 -3.02
N VAL A 882 -43.63 4.16 -3.39
CA VAL A 882 -44.16 3.58 -4.66
C VAL A 882 -44.35 2.06 -4.50
N ARG A 883 -45.56 1.55 -4.80
CA ARG A 883 -45.89 0.14 -5.06
C ARG A 883 -45.56 -0.22 -6.51
N PRO A 884 -45.04 -1.42 -6.84
CA PRO A 884 -45.14 -1.95 -8.20
C PRO A 884 -46.36 -2.88 -8.35
N LYS A 885 -47.06 -2.72 -9.48
CA LYS A 885 -48.13 -3.58 -9.97
C LYS A 885 -47.57 -4.87 -10.57
N THR A 886 -48.34 -5.94 -10.42
CA THR A 886 -48.23 -7.25 -11.05
C THR A 886 -48.14 -7.21 -12.58
N SER A 887 -47.22 -7.98 -13.18
CA SER A 887 -47.28 -8.38 -14.60
C SER A 887 -47.11 -9.90 -14.75
N MET A 888 -47.87 -10.47 -15.68
CA MET A 888 -47.93 -11.90 -16.00
C MET A 888 -46.70 -12.39 -16.77
N LYS A 889 -46.31 -13.65 -16.51
CA LYS A 889 -45.18 -14.37 -17.09
C LYS A 889 -45.42 -14.83 -18.53
N TRP A 890 -44.42 -14.60 -19.38
CA TRP A 890 -44.05 -15.48 -20.50
C TRP A 890 -42.59 -15.90 -20.29
N SER A 891 -42.31 -17.20 -20.36
CA SER A 891 -41.00 -17.79 -20.08
C SER A 891 -40.32 -18.30 -21.36
N ALA A 892 -39.12 -17.79 -21.64
CA ALA A 892 -38.21 -18.23 -22.69
C ALA A 892 -37.29 -19.37 -22.20
N PRO A 893 -36.69 -20.19 -23.09
CA PRO A 893 -35.87 -21.33 -22.71
C PRO A 893 -34.47 -20.86 -22.27
N GLY A 894 -34.09 -21.23 -21.04
CA GLY A 894 -32.90 -20.73 -20.32
C GLY A 894 -33.18 -20.31 -18.87
N ALA A 895 -34.38 -20.56 -18.34
CA ALA A 895 -34.76 -20.15 -17.00
C ALA A 895 -33.97 -20.88 -15.90
N THR A 896 -33.40 -20.12 -14.97
CA THR A 896 -32.90 -20.60 -13.66
C THR A 896 -33.93 -21.52 -12.99
N PRO A 897 -33.53 -22.66 -12.40
CA PRO A 897 -34.47 -23.57 -11.75
C PRO A 897 -35.27 -22.83 -10.68
N GLN A 898 -36.59 -23.07 -10.61
CA GLN A 898 -37.43 -22.48 -9.57
C GLN A 898 -36.97 -23.01 -8.20
N LEU A 899 -36.52 -22.10 -7.33
CA LEU A 899 -36.13 -22.42 -5.96
C LEU A 899 -37.37 -22.39 -5.06
N THR A 900 -37.57 -23.46 -4.30
CA THR A 900 -38.59 -23.55 -3.26
C THR A 900 -37.97 -23.41 -1.88
N THR A 901 -38.79 -23.03 -0.92
CA THR A 901 -38.36 -22.82 0.46
C THR A 901 -38.61 -24.09 1.26
N ALA A 902 -37.57 -24.69 1.83
CA ALA A 902 -37.64 -25.88 2.67
C ALA A 902 -37.22 -25.55 4.12
N ILE A 903 -37.72 -26.34 5.09
CA ILE A 903 -37.32 -26.25 6.50
C ILE A 903 -36.45 -27.47 6.83
N LEU A 904 -35.18 -27.21 7.11
CA LEU A 904 -34.20 -28.19 7.55
C LEU A 904 -34.24 -28.30 9.08
N GLU A 905 -34.34 -29.53 9.59
CA GLU A 905 -34.17 -29.83 11.01
C GLU A 905 -32.68 -30.08 11.31
N VAL A 906 -32.06 -29.20 12.10
CA VAL A 906 -30.61 -29.22 12.37
C VAL A 906 -30.33 -29.80 13.76
N LYS A 907 -30.92 -29.21 14.81
CA LYS A 907 -30.76 -29.62 16.22
C LYS A 907 -29.30 -29.67 16.70
N GLU A 908 -28.47 -28.74 16.23
CA GLU A 908 -27.05 -28.64 16.60
C GLU A 908 -26.72 -27.30 17.27
N SER A 909 -25.67 -27.32 18.08
CA SER A 909 -24.96 -26.14 18.61
C SER A 909 -23.51 -26.19 18.14
N ILE A 910 -22.75 -25.09 18.28
CA ILE A 910 -21.31 -25.12 17.93
C ILE A 910 -20.58 -26.17 18.79
N LEU A 911 -20.92 -26.29 20.08
CA LEU A 911 -20.34 -27.33 20.96
C LEU A 911 -20.65 -28.75 20.48
N SER A 912 -21.88 -29.04 20.06
CA SER A 912 -22.23 -30.38 19.55
C SER A 912 -21.53 -30.68 18.24
N LEU A 913 -21.39 -29.69 17.34
CA LEU A 913 -20.64 -29.83 16.09
C LEU A 913 -19.16 -30.10 16.35
N LEU A 914 -18.53 -29.42 17.31
CA LEU A 914 -17.12 -29.64 17.68
C LEU A 914 -16.89 -31.05 18.25
N ILE A 915 -17.77 -31.54 19.13
CA ILE A 915 -17.66 -32.91 19.67
C ILE A 915 -17.82 -33.95 18.56
N LYS A 916 -18.79 -33.75 17.64
CA LYS A 916 -18.95 -34.63 16.47
C LYS A 916 -17.76 -34.57 15.52
N LEU A 917 -17.14 -33.41 15.37
CA LEU A 917 -15.92 -33.23 14.59
C LEU A 917 -14.76 -34.01 15.21
N HIS A 918 -14.61 -33.98 16.53
CA HIS A 918 -13.63 -34.80 17.23
C HIS A 918 -13.83 -36.30 16.95
N HIS A 919 -15.08 -36.78 16.99
CA HIS A 919 -15.41 -38.16 16.63
C HIS A 919 -14.99 -38.48 15.20
N LYS A 920 -15.32 -37.60 14.24
CA LYS A 920 -14.97 -37.74 12.83
C LYS A 920 -13.46 -37.81 12.60
N LEU A 921 -12.69 -36.90 13.20
CA LEU A 921 -11.23 -36.85 13.08
C LEU A 921 -10.56 -38.06 13.73
N SER A 922 -11.11 -38.57 14.83
CA SER A 922 -10.57 -39.74 15.53
C SER A 922 -10.88 -41.09 14.89
N GLY A 923 -11.88 -41.15 14.00
CA GLY A 923 -12.44 -42.41 13.48
C GLY A 923 -13.12 -43.30 14.52
N LYS A 924 -13.32 -42.82 15.77
CA LYS A 924 -13.91 -43.56 16.88
C LYS A 924 -15.18 -42.86 17.37
N GLN A 925 -16.23 -43.65 17.59
CA GLN A 925 -17.44 -43.18 18.29
C GLN A 925 -17.08 -42.86 19.75
N ASN A 926 -17.59 -41.74 20.28
CA ASN A 926 -17.37 -41.31 21.68
C ASN A 926 -15.89 -41.12 22.06
N SER A 927 -15.10 -40.59 21.14
CA SER A 927 -13.66 -40.42 21.36
C SER A 927 -13.30 -39.23 22.24
N TYR A 928 -14.18 -38.23 22.37
CA TYR A 928 -13.91 -37.08 23.23
C TYR A 928 -14.30 -37.38 24.68
N TYR A 929 -13.31 -37.34 25.57
CA TYR A 929 -13.50 -37.45 27.01
C TYR A 929 -12.99 -36.17 27.69
N PRO A 930 -13.85 -35.42 28.39
CA PRO A 930 -13.44 -34.15 29.00
C PRO A 930 -12.31 -34.35 30.04
N PRO A 931 -11.13 -33.72 29.86
CA PRO A 931 -9.96 -34.00 30.70
C PRO A 931 -10.16 -33.58 32.17
N TRP A 932 -11.05 -32.61 32.42
CA TRP A 932 -11.37 -32.14 33.77
C TRP A 932 -12.27 -33.07 34.59
N LEU A 933 -12.69 -34.20 34.03
CA LEU A 933 -13.37 -35.25 34.80
C LEU A 933 -12.40 -36.07 35.63
N ASP A 934 -11.14 -36.21 35.17
CA ASP A 934 -10.09 -36.95 35.87
C ASP A 934 -9.22 -36.02 36.72
N ASP A 935 -8.93 -34.81 36.21
CA ASP A 935 -8.08 -33.83 36.88
C ASP A 935 -8.67 -32.41 36.77
N VAL A 936 -9.22 -31.89 37.87
CA VAL A 936 -9.84 -30.56 37.91
C VAL A 936 -8.80 -29.44 37.76
N ASP A 937 -7.53 -29.69 38.07
CA ASP A 937 -6.44 -28.70 38.00
C ASP A 937 -6.14 -28.30 36.54
N VAL A 938 -6.55 -29.11 35.57
CA VAL A 938 -6.53 -28.80 34.12
C VAL A 938 -7.34 -27.54 33.78
N LEU A 939 -8.38 -27.22 34.56
CA LEU A 939 -9.16 -25.98 34.39
C LEU A 939 -8.47 -24.75 35.00
N ILE A 940 -7.52 -24.95 35.92
CA ILE A 940 -6.78 -23.89 36.63
C ILE A 940 -5.52 -23.53 35.85
N HIS A 941 -4.87 -24.52 35.22
CA HIS A 941 -3.68 -24.35 34.38
C HIS A 941 -3.94 -24.83 32.94
N PRO A 942 -4.67 -24.05 32.13
CA PRO A 942 -5.06 -24.45 30.77
C PRO A 942 -3.87 -24.51 29.77
N GLU A 943 -2.71 -23.96 30.11
CA GLU A 943 -1.48 -24.03 29.29
C GLU A 943 -0.74 -25.37 29.50
N ILE A 944 -1.42 -26.48 29.21
CA ILE A 944 -0.81 -27.82 29.30
C ILE A 944 0.08 -28.04 28.06
N PRO A 945 1.36 -28.42 28.21
CA PRO A 945 2.28 -28.67 27.09
C PRO A 945 1.77 -29.67 26.05
N ARG A 946 0.87 -30.57 26.46
CA ARG A 946 0.17 -31.53 25.60
C ARG A 946 -0.63 -30.87 24.47
N TYR A 947 -1.09 -29.63 24.66
CA TYR A 947 -1.91 -28.90 23.69
C TYR A 947 -1.12 -27.88 22.85
N SER A 948 0.20 -27.76 23.09
CA SER A 948 1.08 -26.84 22.34
C SER A 948 1.35 -27.33 20.91
N HIS A 949 1.59 -28.64 20.77
CA HIS A 949 1.91 -29.30 19.51
C HIS A 949 0.97 -30.49 19.33
N GLY A 950 0.18 -30.52 18.25
CA GLY A 950 -0.81 -31.58 18.06
C GLY A 950 -1.46 -31.56 16.69
N ASP A 951 -2.41 -32.46 16.47
CA ASP A 951 -3.22 -32.59 15.27
C ASP A 951 -4.59 -31.88 15.41
N GLY A 952 -5.47 -32.07 14.43
CA GLY A 952 -6.82 -31.48 14.47
C GLY A 952 -7.67 -31.94 15.65
N MET A 953 -7.48 -33.15 16.16
CA MET A 953 -8.17 -33.61 17.38
C MET A 953 -7.74 -32.78 18.58
N THR A 954 -6.41 -32.62 18.73
CA THR A 954 -5.80 -31.83 19.79
C THR A 954 -6.27 -30.36 19.75
N ALA A 955 -6.45 -29.79 18.55
CA ALA A 955 -7.01 -28.44 18.38
C ALA A 955 -8.47 -28.35 18.85
N VAL A 956 -9.31 -29.32 18.53
CA VAL A 956 -10.71 -29.36 19.00
C VAL A 956 -10.78 -29.55 20.52
N GLU A 957 -9.96 -30.45 21.09
CA GLU A 957 -9.87 -30.63 22.55
C GLU A 957 -9.50 -29.31 23.25
N ARG A 958 -8.52 -28.58 22.71
CA ARG A 958 -8.08 -27.28 23.23
C ARG A 958 -9.19 -26.23 23.19
N ILE A 959 -9.97 -26.17 22.10
CA ILE A 959 -11.12 -25.25 21.98
C ILE A 959 -12.20 -25.60 23.00
N LEU A 960 -12.55 -26.88 23.15
CA LEU A 960 -13.55 -27.33 24.12
C LEU A 960 -13.12 -27.05 25.57
N LEU A 961 -11.82 -27.22 25.87
CA LEU A 961 -11.24 -26.86 27.15
C LEU A 961 -11.34 -25.34 27.41
N LYS A 962 -10.95 -24.50 26.45
CA LYS A 962 -11.09 -23.04 26.56
C LYS A 962 -12.54 -22.61 26.78
N ALA A 963 -13.49 -23.22 26.05
CA ALA A 963 -14.91 -22.95 26.21
C ALA A 963 -15.43 -23.33 27.60
N ALA A 964 -14.95 -24.44 28.17
CA ALA A 964 -15.31 -24.90 29.52
C ALA A 964 -14.71 -24.02 30.63
N VAL A 965 -13.47 -23.54 30.45
CA VAL A 965 -12.81 -22.61 31.38
C VAL A 965 -13.55 -21.26 31.42
N GLN A 966 -14.04 -20.78 30.28
CA GLN A 966 -14.68 -19.48 30.19
C GLN A 966 -16.15 -19.44 30.65
N SER A 967 -16.86 -20.57 30.61
CA SER A 967 -18.25 -20.62 31.05
C SER A 967 -18.61 -21.96 31.68
N ARG A 968 -19.11 -21.88 32.92
CA ARG A 968 -19.66 -23.04 33.66
C ARG A 968 -20.82 -23.68 32.91
N LEU A 969 -21.64 -22.90 32.21
CA LEU A 969 -22.74 -23.42 31.40
C LEU A 969 -22.23 -24.22 30.20
N ASN A 970 -21.19 -23.73 29.51
CA ASN A 970 -20.57 -24.47 28.42
C ASN A 970 -19.98 -25.78 28.92
N LYS A 971 -19.29 -25.77 30.08
CA LYS A 971 -18.80 -26.99 30.74
C LYS A 971 -19.94 -28.00 30.96
N ARG A 972 -21.06 -27.59 31.55
CA ARG A 972 -22.23 -28.46 31.79
C ARG A 972 -22.82 -29.03 30.50
N ILE A 973 -22.97 -28.20 29.47
CA ILE A 973 -23.51 -28.62 28.15
C ILE A 973 -22.58 -29.63 27.49
N ILE A 974 -21.25 -29.43 27.54
CA ILE A 974 -20.26 -30.37 27.01
C ILE A 974 -20.41 -31.74 27.71
N GLU A 975 -20.49 -31.74 29.04
CA GLU A 975 -20.71 -32.98 29.81
C GLU A 975 -22.04 -33.66 29.45
N GLU A 976 -23.12 -32.90 29.30
CA GLU A 976 -24.43 -33.43 28.91
C GLU A 976 -24.41 -34.06 27.52
N ILE A 977 -23.77 -33.40 26.53
CA ILE A 977 -23.62 -33.94 25.19
C ILE A 977 -22.82 -35.24 25.25
N CYS A 978 -21.66 -35.26 25.93
CA CYS A 978 -20.86 -36.48 26.09
C CYS A 978 -21.64 -37.63 26.77
N ARG A 979 -22.46 -37.32 27.78
CA ARG A 979 -23.32 -38.30 28.47
C ARG A 979 -24.46 -38.83 27.61
N LYS A 980 -25.09 -38.01 26.77
CA LYS A 980 -26.18 -38.45 25.88
C LYS A 980 -25.70 -39.43 24.80
N VAL A 981 -24.43 -39.38 24.42
CA VAL A 981 -23.85 -40.27 23.40
C VAL A 981 -23.24 -41.54 24.03
N THR A 982 -23.06 -41.60 25.35
CA THR A 982 -22.66 -42.81 26.10
C THR A 982 -23.88 -43.51 26.75
N PRO A 983 -24.26 -44.76 26.39
CA PRO A 983 -25.17 -45.50 27.24
C PRO A 983 -24.49 -45.82 28.58
N PRO A 984 -25.21 -45.87 29.71
CA PRO A 984 -24.62 -46.24 30.99
C PRO A 984 -24.13 -47.69 30.90
N VAL A 985 -22.82 -47.89 30.97
CA VAL A 985 -22.23 -49.23 31.12
C VAL A 985 -22.57 -49.71 32.54
N PRO A 986 -23.34 -50.80 32.72
CA PRO A 986 -23.53 -51.36 34.05
C PRO A 986 -22.18 -51.87 34.58
N PRO A 987 -21.93 -51.79 35.89
CA PRO A 987 -20.63 -52.15 36.46
C PRO A 987 -20.28 -53.59 36.04
N LYS A 988 -19.08 -53.75 35.45
CA LYS A 988 -18.53 -55.06 35.10
C LYS A 988 -18.57 -55.95 36.35
N LYS A 989 -19.37 -57.01 36.30
CA LYS A 989 -19.26 -58.13 37.25
C LYS A 989 -17.87 -58.74 37.04
N ILE A 990 -16.99 -58.55 38.02
CA ILE A 990 -15.70 -59.23 38.11
C ILE A 990 -15.96 -60.73 37.98
N SER A 991 -15.34 -61.36 36.99
CA SER A 991 -15.49 -62.81 36.79
C SER A 991 -14.74 -63.55 37.89
N SER A 992 -15.24 -64.71 38.32
CA SER A 992 -14.60 -65.55 39.35
C SER A 992 -13.19 -66.05 38.97
N ALA A 993 -12.75 -65.82 37.72
CA ALA A 993 -11.40 -66.10 37.26
C ALA A 993 -10.39 -65.02 37.67
N GLU A 994 -10.80 -63.73 37.71
CA GLU A 994 -9.92 -62.60 38.09
C GLU A 994 -9.64 -62.55 39.59
N LYS A 995 -10.52 -63.14 40.42
CA LYS A 995 -10.32 -63.23 41.87
C LYS A 995 -9.25 -64.26 42.26
N LYS A 996 -9.00 -65.28 41.42
CA LYS A 996 -7.97 -66.32 41.69
C LYS A 996 -6.55 -65.89 41.29
N THR A 997 -6.41 -64.90 40.42
CA THR A 997 -5.10 -64.32 40.05
C THR A 997 -4.59 -63.34 41.11
N LEU A 998 -5.49 -62.59 41.78
CA LEU A 998 -5.12 -61.66 42.86
C LEU A 998 -4.67 -62.38 44.15
N ASP A 999 -5.31 -63.49 44.54
CA ASP A 999 -4.92 -64.25 45.75
C ASP A 999 -3.56 -64.99 45.64
N LYS A 1000 -2.97 -65.04 44.44
CA LYS A 1000 -1.68 -65.72 44.19
C LYS A 1000 -0.49 -64.77 44.11
N GLU A 1001 -0.74 -63.46 44.04
CA GLU A 1001 0.28 -62.40 44.06
C GLU A 1001 0.49 -61.84 45.47
N GLU A 1002 -0.39 -62.17 46.43
CA GLU A 1002 -0.31 -61.73 47.84
C GLU A 1002 0.22 -62.82 48.80
N ARG A 1003 0.78 -63.92 48.28
CA ARG A 1003 1.59 -64.91 49.01
C ARG A 1003 2.91 -65.13 48.29
#